data_AF-A0A378JHW2-F1
#
_entry.id   AF-A0A378JHW2-F1
#
_cell.length_a   1.000
_cell.length_b   1.000
_cell.length_c   1.000
_cell.angle_alpha   90.00
_cell.angle_beta   90.00
_cell.angle_gamma   90.00
#
_symmetry.space_group_name_H-M   'P 1'
#
loop_
_entity.id
_entity.type
_entity.pdbx_description
1 polymer ?
#
loop_
_entity_poly.entity_id
_entity_poly.type
_entity_poly.pdbx_seq_one_letter_code
_entity_poly.pdbx_strand_id
1 'polypeptide(L)'
;MDIRELFNWLQGDEKPLHLSDKVLNEGLLALEQNQAERTHQILLREVRVAKYSGGVVTEKINELEKHTLFMEYLKFCNQKFSENSLLLITLNYLLNKVQKEQTQLIAKVNQLFLILLQENKESTLAFYKKNKELFKDYHEIQEKVERTLFEMQIDEDVETVKRYLLDFNKLLSHQKNPLGIVGLFREYIGDTERFASLILWLLHRGVSAKKTLETYLLHDFLKYHFFTLHDKDNEIVRLYALLDRFPQAKTLLEAVKKTASDERGLQQYSLNGLVHEQKLQNISPQHHPFEFSQKPENFLSLHKLFGLPFLIEAVINSSEHTDPKWQELLKQALNKPQIIIEELSGIIHLIVSKCSPLVLKDLADLIDDITTQELLSNNEGAVLYLIPHKPQLFAAINKKNSTELIQQISIKHPNDPEIVYQLTALFTTFSRNKHPATSLVFQALVDNLILYPHLLEDEELLKQLKKYPESGRLLSQRYEVIAQQFNECILEQTAESAFSSRNYQIIEDNWVDATRKIAALSLIKPQTKFNFGHKYAFQAKIAEIAFLHHGEYFDLNAFIEALSLPPITSSGAVSECERVLIEILAVIDNEVLRKQIIEKLETHPIARLDWRHKEYEGKTVFLKAAKYGNLGLITLLQDEIASKSFNQAILTAAKENQWKTVDYLARLDKTLLSQDEIEVIVRLAAQQGQVNIIDYLYDAYDYEPSTDEIATILKQAITNNHLNVVKYFYQSSFAFPKQAVINSLFHLAIEVEATDVIPFIAETKQNNPTLSTIEKAFEQVTLNQQLELIQILCNLSRNTPRPVVIERTFIKACQLGLFFAAQYFYESPEKLVSQSTFKNAFEQAIANGHMEIITSFCNSSTNPPDQSVIDQGVISAAKTGKLSLVEYFCSMTSPNKPRQRALVQALSQAINHDHTEVFTTLCRSSTNLSRKTSMKDSLLLAAKKGRKEIVEYLCVNEIDALNQDAIENALILATKFRQPEIVRYLCEIPENKPGKKAIRNALNKAIGSKQTEISNYLRERLQESSTHQVKMESEVGDIQERSEPLSTHGFFKANKISQIGEPYQSNDYKMTLD
;
A
#
# COMPACT_ATOMS: atom_id res chain seq x y z
N MET A 1 54.33 -14.19 60.61
CA MET A 1 54.24 -13.65 61.99
C MET A 1 53.50 -14.62 62.91
N ASP A 2 53.52 -14.36 64.22
CA ASP A 2 52.50 -14.81 65.17
C ASP A 2 51.46 -13.68 65.42
N ILE A 3 50.32 -13.98 66.02
CA ILE A 3 49.16 -13.07 66.16
C ILE A 3 49.56 -11.75 66.83
N ARG A 4 50.46 -11.83 67.82
CA ARG A 4 50.97 -10.69 68.58
C ARG A 4 51.92 -9.78 67.79
N GLU A 5 52.74 -10.35 66.92
CA GLU A 5 53.60 -9.56 66.01
C GLU A 5 52.75 -8.78 65.00
N LEU A 6 51.71 -9.43 64.46
CA LEU A 6 50.78 -8.79 63.52
C LEU A 6 50.01 -7.65 64.21
N PHE A 7 49.50 -7.86 65.43
CA PHE A 7 48.87 -6.78 66.20
C PHE A 7 49.83 -5.63 66.53
N ASN A 8 51.07 -5.92 66.91
CA ASN A 8 52.08 -4.90 67.16
C ASN A 8 52.39 -4.10 65.89
N TRP A 9 52.40 -4.74 64.70
CA TRP A 9 52.49 -4.03 63.43
C TRP A 9 51.27 -3.14 63.16
N LEU A 10 50.05 -3.55 63.53
CA LEU A 10 48.87 -2.68 63.44
C LEU A 10 49.01 -1.40 64.27
N GLN A 11 49.61 -1.49 65.47
CA GLN A 11 49.73 -0.37 66.43
C GLN A 11 50.99 0.49 66.28
N GLY A 12 52.01 0.08 65.51
CA GLY A 12 53.25 0.84 65.29
C GLY A 12 53.24 1.67 64.01
N ASP A 13 54.00 2.77 63.97
CA ASP A 13 53.91 3.76 62.88
C ASP A 13 54.64 3.37 61.58
N GLU A 14 55.88 2.83 61.63
CA GLU A 14 56.76 2.80 60.44
C GLU A 14 57.59 1.51 60.23
N LYS A 15 56.96 0.39 59.82
CA LYS A 15 57.67 -0.73 59.16
C LYS A 15 56.82 -1.39 58.07
N PRO A 16 57.36 -1.65 56.85
CA PRO A 16 56.63 -2.38 55.81
C PRO A 16 56.49 -3.87 56.16
N LEU A 17 55.33 -4.44 55.87
CA LEU A 17 55.05 -5.86 56.11
C LEU A 17 55.52 -6.72 54.92
N HIS A 18 56.74 -7.26 54.99
CA HIS A 18 57.09 -8.45 54.22
C HIS A 18 56.73 -9.68 55.06
N LEU A 19 55.87 -10.60 54.56
CA LEU A 19 55.79 -12.04 54.88
C LEU A 19 54.49 -12.66 54.30
N SER A 20 54.50 -13.97 54.11
CA SER A 20 53.35 -14.75 53.61
C SER A 20 52.31 -15.06 54.70
N ASP A 21 51.06 -15.30 54.30
CA ASP A 21 49.97 -15.70 55.19
C ASP A 21 50.28 -16.98 56.00
N LYS A 22 49.67 -17.10 57.18
CA LYS A 22 49.73 -18.30 58.02
C LYS A 22 48.32 -18.75 58.39
N VAL A 23 48.12 -20.07 58.33
CA VAL A 23 46.89 -20.70 58.81
C VAL A 23 46.79 -20.57 60.33
N LEU A 24 45.67 -20.03 60.81
CA LEU A 24 45.42 -19.85 62.24
C LEU A 24 45.10 -21.20 62.90
N ASN A 25 45.70 -21.50 64.05
CA ASN A 25 45.45 -22.74 64.80
C ASN A 25 44.83 -22.42 66.17
N GLU A 26 43.75 -23.13 66.50
CA GLU A 26 42.96 -22.98 67.73
C GLU A 26 43.82 -23.08 69.00
N GLY A 27 44.80 -23.99 69.02
CA GLY A 27 45.71 -24.17 70.15
C GLY A 27 46.64 -22.99 70.42
N LEU A 28 47.07 -22.25 69.38
CA LEU A 28 47.87 -21.03 69.53
C LEU A 28 47.01 -19.87 70.02
N LEU A 29 45.80 -19.73 69.46
CA LEU A 29 44.87 -18.67 69.83
C LEU A 29 44.42 -18.78 71.30
N ALA A 30 44.12 -19.99 71.77
CA ALA A 30 43.75 -20.25 73.16
C ALA A 30 44.90 -19.97 74.15
N LEU A 31 46.15 -20.18 73.73
CA LEU A 31 47.33 -19.92 74.55
C LEU A 31 47.58 -18.41 74.70
N GLU A 32 47.54 -17.64 73.60
CA GLU A 32 47.66 -16.18 73.63
C GLU A 32 46.52 -15.52 74.43
N GLN A 33 45.27 -15.99 74.29
CA GLN A 33 44.14 -15.49 75.09
C GLN A 33 44.38 -15.67 76.60
N ASN A 34 44.76 -16.87 77.04
CA ASN A 34 45.06 -17.15 78.45
C ASN A 34 46.20 -16.28 79.00
N GLN A 35 47.24 -16.03 78.19
CA GLN A 35 48.36 -15.18 78.57
C GLN A 35 47.97 -13.69 78.63
N ALA A 36 47.11 -13.25 77.71
CA ALA A 36 46.62 -11.89 77.66
C ALA A 36 45.61 -11.57 78.78
N GLU A 37 44.75 -12.51 79.19
CA GLU A 37 43.87 -12.33 80.37
C GLU A 37 44.67 -12.11 81.67
N ARG A 38 45.70 -12.94 81.90
CA ARG A 38 46.59 -12.80 83.06
C ARG A 38 47.28 -11.43 83.06
N THR A 39 47.76 -11.00 81.89
CA THR A 39 48.41 -9.69 81.71
C THR A 39 47.43 -8.54 81.98
N HIS A 40 46.19 -8.66 81.51
CA HIS A 40 45.14 -7.67 81.74
C HIS A 40 44.83 -7.51 83.24
N GLN A 41 44.69 -8.62 83.99
CA GLN A 41 44.46 -8.56 85.44
C GLN A 41 45.62 -7.89 86.21
N ILE A 42 46.87 -8.08 85.76
CA ILE A 42 48.05 -7.42 86.34
C ILE A 42 47.97 -5.90 86.10
N LEU A 43 47.80 -5.46 84.85
CA LEU A 43 47.71 -4.03 84.51
C LEU A 43 46.52 -3.34 85.21
N LEU A 44 45.37 -4.02 85.32
CA LEU A 44 44.19 -3.49 86.02
C LEU A 44 44.44 -3.36 87.53
N ARG A 45 45.26 -4.24 88.12
CA ARG A 45 45.74 -4.10 89.50
C ARG A 45 46.72 -2.93 89.64
N GLU A 46 47.65 -2.75 88.71
CA GLU A 46 48.60 -1.62 88.70
C GLU A 46 47.88 -0.27 88.60
N VAL A 47 46.92 -0.11 87.68
CA VAL A 47 46.10 1.11 87.54
C VAL A 47 45.29 1.40 88.80
N ARG A 48 44.71 0.37 89.44
CA ARG A 48 44.01 0.52 90.72
C ARG A 48 44.95 1.01 91.83
N VAL A 49 46.16 0.42 91.94
CA VAL A 49 47.16 0.85 92.93
C VAL A 49 47.59 2.30 92.67
N ALA A 50 47.89 2.67 91.42
CA ALA A 50 48.30 4.02 91.04
C ALA A 50 47.24 5.09 91.38
N LYS A 51 45.95 4.77 91.25
CA LYS A 51 44.85 5.67 91.67
C LYS A 51 44.80 5.94 93.17
N TYR A 52 45.18 4.97 94.02
CA TYR A 52 45.18 5.13 95.48
C TYR A 52 46.47 5.74 96.03
N SER A 53 47.59 5.64 95.30
CA SER A 53 48.90 6.16 95.74
C SER A 53 49.23 7.58 95.26
N GLY A 54 48.34 8.24 94.50
CA GLY A 54 48.52 9.62 94.03
C GLY A 54 49.57 9.80 92.92
N GLY A 55 49.97 8.72 92.25
CA GLY A 55 50.92 8.75 91.13
C GLY A 55 50.31 9.21 89.80
N VAL A 56 51.15 9.34 88.77
CA VAL A 56 50.73 9.70 87.41
C VAL A 56 49.94 8.55 86.78
N VAL A 57 48.61 8.58 86.91
CA VAL A 57 47.72 7.47 86.52
C VAL A 57 47.64 7.29 85.00
N THR A 58 47.87 8.34 84.21
CA THR A 58 47.65 8.39 82.76
C THR A 58 48.48 7.39 81.96
N GLU A 59 49.76 7.21 82.28
CA GLU A 59 50.64 6.31 81.51
C GLU A 59 50.23 4.83 81.66
N LYS A 60 49.88 4.42 82.90
CA LYS A 60 49.39 3.07 83.19
C LYS A 60 47.97 2.82 82.66
N ILE A 61 47.14 3.85 82.57
CA ILE A 61 45.86 3.78 81.84
C ILE A 61 46.12 3.49 80.36
N ASN A 62 47.03 4.21 79.70
CA ASN A 62 47.36 3.99 78.29
C ASN A 62 47.90 2.57 78.01
N GLU A 63 48.72 1.99 78.89
CA GLU A 63 49.18 0.60 78.78
C GLU A 63 48.01 -0.41 78.88
N LEU A 64 47.11 -0.20 79.85
CA LEU A 64 45.91 -1.03 80.03
C LEU A 64 44.96 -0.91 78.82
N GLU A 65 44.77 0.29 78.27
CA GLU A 65 43.93 0.54 77.09
C GLU A 65 44.51 -0.16 75.85
N LYS A 66 45.82 -0.02 75.58
CA LYS A 66 46.50 -0.75 74.48
C LYS A 66 46.38 -2.27 74.63
N HIS A 67 46.53 -2.80 75.84
CA HIS A 67 46.36 -4.24 76.08
C HIS A 67 44.90 -4.70 75.98
N THR A 68 43.94 -3.82 76.30
CA THR A 68 42.51 -4.08 76.09
C THR A 68 42.17 -4.17 74.59
N LEU A 69 42.75 -3.30 73.76
CA LEU A 69 42.63 -3.39 72.30
C LEU A 69 43.23 -4.69 71.72
N PHE A 70 44.28 -5.25 72.33
CA PHE A 70 44.82 -6.56 71.95
C PHE A 70 43.88 -7.70 72.32
N MET A 71 43.27 -7.65 73.52
CA MET A 71 42.24 -8.60 73.96
C MET A 71 41.01 -8.60 73.03
N GLU A 72 40.57 -7.42 72.58
CA GLU A 72 39.49 -7.29 71.60
C GLU A 72 39.85 -7.93 70.25
N TYR A 73 41.08 -7.72 69.77
CA TYR A 73 41.58 -8.34 68.54
C TYR A 73 41.61 -9.87 68.64
N LEU A 74 42.18 -10.42 69.73
CA LEU A 74 42.20 -11.88 69.98
C LEU A 74 40.79 -12.48 70.07
N LYS A 75 39.81 -11.72 70.62
CA LYS A 75 38.41 -12.12 70.65
C LYS A 75 37.78 -12.13 69.25
N PHE A 76 38.08 -11.13 68.41
CA PHE A 76 37.61 -11.08 67.03
C PHE A 76 38.18 -12.22 66.18
N CYS A 77 39.49 -12.51 66.30
CA CYS A 77 40.12 -13.64 65.62
C CYS A 77 39.44 -14.98 65.95
N ASN A 78 39.00 -15.15 67.20
CA ASN A 78 38.26 -16.35 67.62
C ASN A 78 36.86 -16.43 66.99
N GLN A 79 36.14 -15.30 66.92
CA GLN A 79 34.81 -15.23 66.32
C GLN A 79 34.81 -15.45 64.79
N LYS A 80 35.95 -15.24 64.12
CA LYS A 80 36.10 -15.37 62.66
C LYS A 80 37.02 -16.54 62.24
N PHE A 81 37.30 -17.46 63.15
CA PHE A 81 38.23 -18.58 62.97
C PHE A 81 37.99 -19.43 61.72
N SER A 82 36.74 -19.52 61.25
CA SER A 82 36.33 -20.30 60.05
C SER A 82 36.98 -19.88 58.74
N GLU A 83 37.59 -18.70 58.65
CA GLU A 83 38.18 -18.18 57.39
C GLU A 83 39.62 -18.67 57.14
N ASN A 84 40.23 -19.43 58.08
CA ASN A 84 41.55 -20.08 58.05
C ASN A 84 42.79 -19.21 57.75
N SER A 85 42.64 -18.03 57.15
CA SER A 85 43.70 -17.07 56.83
C SER A 85 43.82 -16.01 57.93
N LEU A 86 44.97 -15.92 58.59
CA LEU A 86 45.20 -14.86 59.58
C LEU A 86 45.19 -13.48 58.93
N LEU A 87 45.77 -13.32 57.74
CA LEU A 87 45.75 -12.03 57.02
C LEU A 87 44.31 -11.63 56.65
N LEU A 88 43.50 -12.52 56.09
CA LEU A 88 42.11 -12.20 55.70
C LEU A 88 41.21 -11.88 56.91
N ILE A 89 41.36 -12.61 58.03
CA ILE A 89 40.70 -12.28 59.30
C ILE A 89 41.15 -10.90 59.81
N THR A 90 42.43 -10.56 59.63
CA THR A 90 42.99 -9.25 60.04
C THR A 90 42.49 -8.11 59.16
N LEU A 91 42.36 -8.34 57.85
CA LEU A 91 41.72 -7.42 56.91
C LEU A 91 40.28 -7.11 57.37
N ASN A 92 39.52 -8.17 57.66
CA ASN A 92 38.15 -8.10 58.16
C ASN A 92 38.08 -7.32 59.50
N TYR A 93 39.01 -7.57 60.43
CA TYR A 93 39.10 -6.82 61.69
C TYR A 93 39.32 -5.31 61.48
N LEU A 94 40.28 -4.95 60.60
CA LEU A 94 40.59 -3.56 60.31
C LEU A 94 39.40 -2.83 59.67
N LEU A 95 38.82 -3.41 58.62
CA LEU A 95 37.67 -2.85 57.91
C LEU A 95 36.46 -2.59 58.85
N ASN A 96 36.28 -3.41 59.89
CA ASN A 96 35.22 -3.20 60.89
C ASN A 96 35.57 -2.20 62.00
N LYS A 97 36.84 -1.77 62.15
CA LYS A 97 37.27 -0.83 63.22
C LYS A 97 37.51 0.61 62.78
N VAL A 98 37.61 0.92 61.49
CA VAL A 98 37.90 2.29 61.04
C VAL A 98 36.68 3.21 61.23
N GLN A 99 36.75 4.05 62.27
CA GLN A 99 36.08 5.35 62.27
C GLN A 99 36.95 6.35 61.47
N LYS A 100 36.31 7.29 60.75
CA LYS A 100 36.79 7.88 59.48
C LYS A 100 38.10 8.73 59.47
N GLU A 101 38.89 8.78 60.53
CA GLU A 101 39.96 9.81 60.69
C GLU A 101 41.36 9.26 61.04
N GLN A 102 41.72 8.05 60.60
CA GLN A 102 43.08 7.50 60.78
C GLN A 102 43.72 7.06 59.44
N THR A 103 44.41 8.01 58.78
CA THR A 103 45.12 7.81 57.50
C THR A 103 46.13 6.67 57.52
N GLN A 104 46.75 6.39 58.66
CA GLN A 104 47.73 5.31 58.83
C GLN A 104 47.10 3.90 58.69
N LEU A 105 45.83 3.71 59.06
CA LEU A 105 45.15 2.41 58.92
C LEU A 105 44.81 2.10 57.45
N ILE A 106 44.55 3.13 56.64
CA ILE A 106 44.20 2.97 55.21
C ILE A 106 45.38 2.34 54.45
N ALA A 107 46.60 2.84 54.66
CA ALA A 107 47.79 2.28 54.03
C ALA A 107 48.03 0.80 54.39
N LYS A 108 47.72 0.40 55.64
CA LYS A 108 47.85 -1.00 56.10
C LYS A 108 46.82 -1.92 55.47
N VAL A 109 45.59 -1.44 55.28
CA VAL A 109 44.53 -2.18 54.55
C VAL A 109 44.91 -2.38 53.08
N ASN A 110 45.42 -1.34 52.39
CA ASN A 110 45.85 -1.46 50.99
C ASN A 110 47.00 -2.45 50.83
N GLN A 111 48.05 -2.35 51.67
CA GLN A 111 49.18 -3.29 51.64
C GLN A 111 48.73 -4.75 51.83
N LEU A 112 47.86 -4.99 52.81
CA LEU A 112 47.41 -6.34 53.16
C LEU A 112 46.46 -6.92 52.10
N PHE A 113 45.60 -6.11 51.48
CA PHE A 113 44.77 -6.53 50.34
C PHE A 113 45.63 -6.90 49.12
N LEU A 114 46.66 -6.10 48.80
CA LEU A 114 47.53 -6.36 47.65
C LEU A 114 48.34 -7.65 47.80
N ILE A 115 48.78 -7.99 49.02
CA ILE A 115 49.44 -9.27 49.33
C ILE A 115 48.46 -10.43 49.10
N LEU A 116 47.25 -10.36 49.68
CA LEU A 116 46.22 -11.40 49.51
C LEU A 116 45.84 -11.60 48.03
N LEU A 117 45.72 -10.53 47.25
CA LEU A 117 45.40 -10.59 45.82
C LEU A 117 46.52 -11.26 45.00
N GLN A 118 47.79 -11.17 45.43
CA GLN A 118 48.90 -11.87 44.80
C GLN A 118 48.96 -13.36 45.21
N GLU A 119 48.70 -13.68 46.48
CA GLU A 119 48.77 -15.05 46.99
C GLU A 119 47.56 -15.92 46.58
N ASN A 120 46.34 -15.37 46.58
CA ASN A 120 45.12 -16.08 46.19
C ASN A 120 44.08 -15.13 45.57
N LYS A 121 44.14 -14.97 44.24
CA LYS A 121 43.23 -14.11 43.46
C LYS A 121 41.75 -14.43 43.70
N GLU A 122 41.35 -15.69 43.53
CA GLU A 122 39.95 -16.11 43.59
C GLU A 122 39.32 -15.84 44.96
N SER A 123 40.01 -16.24 46.04
CA SER A 123 39.50 -16.06 47.41
C SER A 123 39.44 -14.59 47.81
N THR A 124 40.42 -13.79 47.37
CA THR A 124 40.46 -12.35 47.65
C THR A 124 39.37 -11.59 46.90
N LEU A 125 39.13 -11.91 45.62
CA LEU A 125 38.04 -11.34 44.83
C LEU A 125 36.66 -11.77 45.36
N ALA A 126 36.51 -13.02 45.80
CA ALA A 126 35.29 -13.50 46.46
C ALA A 126 35.04 -12.77 47.79
N PHE A 127 36.08 -12.57 48.61
CA PHE A 127 36.00 -11.79 49.85
C PHE A 127 35.62 -10.33 49.59
N TYR A 128 36.25 -9.68 48.60
CA TYR A 128 35.92 -8.32 48.18
C TYR A 128 34.46 -8.20 47.74
N LYS A 129 33.99 -9.10 46.86
CA LYS A 129 32.61 -9.11 46.36
C LYS A 129 31.58 -9.33 47.49
N LYS A 130 31.89 -10.21 48.46
CA LYS A 130 31.05 -10.47 49.64
C LYS A 130 30.97 -9.27 50.60
N ASN A 131 31.99 -8.41 50.65
CA ASN A 131 32.13 -7.32 51.61
C ASN A 131 32.23 -5.93 50.94
N LYS A 132 31.67 -5.74 49.74
CA LYS A 132 31.89 -4.56 48.88
C LYS A 132 31.71 -3.21 49.59
N GLU A 133 30.71 -3.08 50.47
CA GLU A 133 30.47 -1.84 51.24
C GLU A 133 31.63 -1.45 52.16
N LEU A 134 32.36 -2.42 52.72
CA LEU A 134 33.53 -2.14 53.58
C LEU A 134 34.69 -1.50 52.79
N PHE A 135 34.73 -1.72 51.47
CA PHE A 135 35.76 -1.18 50.58
C PHE A 135 35.38 0.15 49.92
N LYS A 136 34.21 0.73 50.25
CA LYS A 136 33.65 1.92 49.57
C LYS A 136 34.59 3.14 49.55
N ASP A 137 35.34 3.35 50.61
CA ASP A 137 36.27 4.49 50.75
C ASP A 137 37.72 4.13 50.31
N TYR A 138 37.95 2.96 49.68
CA TYR A 138 39.28 2.43 49.32
C TYR A 138 39.51 2.36 47.80
N HIS A 139 39.66 3.51 47.14
CA HIS A 139 39.74 3.61 45.67
C HIS A 139 40.89 2.82 45.00
N GLU A 140 42.06 2.72 45.64
CA GLU A 140 43.21 1.95 45.09
C GLU A 140 42.89 0.45 44.99
N ILE A 141 42.16 -0.09 45.97
CA ILE A 141 41.70 -1.48 45.97
C ILE A 141 40.63 -1.68 44.89
N GLN A 142 39.68 -0.73 44.77
CA GLN A 142 38.62 -0.77 43.75
C GLN A 142 39.21 -0.85 42.34
N GLU A 143 40.12 0.07 41.99
CA GLU A 143 40.75 0.11 40.67
C GLU A 143 41.57 -1.17 40.38
N LYS A 144 42.26 -1.71 41.39
CA LYS A 144 43.06 -2.92 41.21
C LYS A 144 42.18 -4.17 41.01
N VAL A 145 41.03 -4.23 41.66
CA VAL A 145 40.03 -5.29 41.45
C VAL A 145 39.40 -5.17 40.07
N GLU A 146 38.93 -3.97 39.68
CA GLU A 146 38.36 -3.69 38.36
C GLU A 146 39.30 -4.16 37.24
N ARG A 147 40.56 -3.72 37.27
CA ARG A 147 41.58 -4.13 36.29
C ARG A 147 41.82 -5.65 36.25
N THR A 148 41.81 -6.32 37.41
CA THR A 148 42.04 -7.76 37.48
C THR A 148 40.86 -8.56 36.91
N LEU A 149 39.63 -8.08 37.11
CA LEU A 149 38.42 -8.68 36.54
C LEU A 149 38.38 -8.49 35.01
N PHE A 150 38.70 -7.29 34.52
CA PHE A 150 38.81 -7.01 33.09
C PHE A 150 39.86 -7.90 32.40
N GLU A 151 41.06 -8.06 32.99
CA GLU A 151 42.10 -8.96 32.46
C GLU A 151 41.60 -10.42 32.36
N MET A 152 40.85 -10.91 33.36
CA MET A 152 40.28 -12.27 33.34
C MET A 152 39.20 -12.43 32.26
N GLN A 153 38.33 -11.43 32.07
CA GLN A 153 37.28 -11.47 31.05
C GLN A 153 37.87 -11.48 29.64
N ILE A 154 38.88 -10.63 29.37
CA ILE A 154 39.58 -10.62 28.07
C ILE A 154 40.20 -11.97 27.74
N ASP A 155 40.79 -12.67 28.72
CA ASP A 155 41.41 -13.97 28.46
C ASP A 155 40.37 -15.10 28.21
N GLU A 156 39.15 -15.00 28.75
CA GLU A 156 38.02 -15.88 28.39
C GLU A 156 37.46 -15.55 26.99
N ASP A 157 37.24 -14.27 26.71
CA ASP A 157 36.76 -13.75 25.43
C ASP A 157 37.70 -14.15 24.27
N VAL A 158 39.03 -14.20 24.49
CA VAL A 158 40.02 -14.67 23.52
C VAL A 158 39.77 -16.11 23.06
N GLU A 159 39.31 -17.01 23.94
CA GLU A 159 38.96 -18.38 23.53
C GLU A 159 37.66 -18.42 22.71
N THR A 160 36.73 -17.52 22.96
CA THR A 160 35.53 -17.31 22.13
C THR A 160 35.92 -16.76 20.74
N VAL A 161 36.80 -15.76 20.67
CA VAL A 161 37.36 -15.22 19.42
C VAL A 161 38.09 -16.29 18.61
N LYS A 162 38.90 -17.14 19.25
CA LYS A 162 39.56 -18.28 18.58
C LYS A 162 38.55 -19.25 17.96
N ARG A 163 37.44 -19.53 18.66
CA ARG A 163 36.36 -20.41 18.18
C ARG A 163 35.67 -19.82 16.95
N TYR A 164 35.23 -18.56 17.01
CA TYR A 164 34.61 -17.88 15.88
C TYR A 164 35.56 -17.74 14.68
N LEU A 165 36.84 -17.40 14.90
CA LEU A 165 37.84 -17.36 13.84
C LEU A 165 38.02 -18.73 13.15
N LEU A 166 37.99 -19.83 13.89
CA LEU A 166 38.03 -21.19 13.33
C LEU A 166 36.80 -21.47 12.45
N ASP A 167 35.60 -21.12 12.94
CA ASP A 167 34.35 -21.31 12.20
C ASP A 167 34.28 -20.45 10.94
N PHE A 168 34.70 -19.17 10.99
CA PHE A 168 34.77 -18.30 9.82
C PHE A 168 35.82 -18.78 8.81
N ASN A 169 36.97 -19.26 9.25
CA ASN A 169 37.97 -19.88 8.36
C ASN A 169 37.40 -21.10 7.60
N LYS A 170 36.54 -21.89 8.25
CA LYS A 170 35.87 -23.05 7.66
C LYS A 170 34.77 -22.65 6.68
N LEU A 171 33.84 -21.81 7.13
CA LEU A 171 32.64 -21.41 6.36
C LEU A 171 33.00 -20.53 5.16
N LEU A 172 33.87 -19.54 5.33
CA LEU A 172 34.28 -18.62 4.27
C LEU A 172 35.47 -19.13 3.45
N SER A 173 35.83 -20.41 3.57
CA SER A 173 36.97 -21.02 2.86
C SER A 173 36.86 -20.93 1.33
N HIS A 174 35.64 -20.94 0.80
CA HIS A 174 35.35 -20.85 -0.63
C HIS A 174 35.28 -19.41 -1.18
N GLN A 175 35.26 -18.39 -0.32
CA GLN A 175 35.24 -16.98 -0.74
C GLN A 175 36.66 -16.52 -1.12
N LYS A 176 36.89 -16.32 -2.42
CA LYS A 176 38.21 -15.93 -2.98
C LYS A 176 38.59 -14.49 -2.62
N ASN A 177 37.69 -13.52 -2.86
CA ASN A 177 37.94 -12.12 -2.50
C ASN A 177 37.41 -11.83 -1.09
N PRO A 178 38.26 -11.67 -0.06
CA PRO A 178 37.79 -11.35 1.29
C PRO A 178 37.18 -9.93 1.39
N LEU A 179 37.60 -8.99 0.53
CA LEU A 179 37.04 -7.63 0.51
C LEU A 179 35.64 -7.59 -0.10
N GLY A 180 35.27 -8.54 -0.97
CA GLY A 180 33.95 -8.61 -1.61
C GLY A 180 32.78 -8.96 -0.68
N ILE A 181 33.02 -9.17 0.63
CA ILE A 181 31.98 -9.45 1.62
C ILE A 181 32.05 -8.55 2.88
N VAL A 182 32.97 -7.58 2.93
CA VAL A 182 33.14 -6.73 4.13
C VAL A 182 31.92 -5.85 4.44
N GLY A 183 31.06 -5.60 3.45
CA GLY A 183 29.77 -4.95 3.67
C GLY A 183 28.91 -5.68 4.70
N LEU A 184 28.88 -7.02 4.65
CA LEU A 184 28.07 -7.86 5.55
C LEU A 184 28.58 -7.87 7.00
N PHE A 185 29.85 -7.48 7.24
CA PHE A 185 30.45 -7.56 8.57
C PHE A 185 29.85 -6.55 9.55
N ARG A 186 29.16 -5.53 9.03
CA ARG A 186 28.44 -4.51 9.81
C ARG A 186 27.26 -5.08 10.60
N GLU A 187 26.73 -6.24 10.22
CA GLU A 187 25.73 -6.99 10.99
C GLU A 187 26.23 -7.35 12.40
N TYR A 188 27.54 -7.60 12.54
CA TYR A 188 28.17 -8.03 13.78
C TYR A 188 28.79 -6.90 14.60
N ILE A 189 28.50 -5.63 14.29
CA ILE A 189 29.16 -4.49 14.93
C ILE A 189 28.88 -4.36 16.44
N GLY A 190 27.76 -4.94 16.91
CA GLY A 190 27.41 -5.04 18.34
C GLY A 190 27.92 -6.30 19.06
N ASP A 191 28.55 -7.26 18.36
CA ASP A 191 29.15 -8.47 18.93
C ASP A 191 30.68 -8.37 18.77
N THR A 192 31.34 -7.80 19.78
CA THR A 192 32.77 -7.45 19.75
C THR A 192 33.66 -8.66 19.46
N GLU A 193 33.31 -9.84 19.96
CA GLU A 193 34.04 -11.09 19.78
C GLU A 193 33.94 -11.61 18.33
N ARG A 194 32.74 -11.63 17.73
CA ARG A 194 32.58 -11.97 16.30
C ARG A 194 33.21 -10.93 15.41
N PHE A 195 33.06 -9.64 15.74
CA PHE A 195 33.64 -8.56 14.97
C PHE A 195 35.18 -8.63 14.96
N ALA A 196 35.81 -8.80 16.14
CA ALA A 196 37.24 -9.06 16.26
C ALA A 196 37.67 -10.27 15.41
N SER A 197 36.89 -11.36 15.45
CA SER A 197 37.14 -12.57 14.67
C SER A 197 37.05 -12.36 13.15
N LEU A 198 36.12 -11.52 12.68
CA LEU A 198 36.02 -11.13 11.26
C LEU A 198 37.19 -10.25 10.82
N ILE A 199 37.63 -9.30 11.65
CA ILE A 199 38.83 -8.48 11.40
C ILE A 199 40.08 -9.37 11.34
N LEU A 200 40.23 -10.31 12.27
CA LEU A 200 41.32 -11.30 12.28
C LEU A 200 41.25 -12.23 11.05
N TRP A 201 40.05 -12.58 10.57
CA TRP A 201 39.86 -13.35 9.35
C TRP A 201 40.36 -12.59 8.12
N LEU A 202 40.07 -11.29 7.97
CA LEU A 202 40.61 -10.47 6.87
C LEU A 202 42.15 -10.49 6.85
N LEU A 203 42.77 -10.28 8.02
CA LEU A 203 44.22 -10.31 8.17
C LEU A 203 44.79 -11.70 7.82
N HIS A 204 44.14 -12.77 8.26
CA HIS A 204 44.51 -14.16 7.94
C HIS A 204 44.36 -14.49 6.45
N ARG A 205 43.41 -13.85 5.74
CA ARG A 205 43.25 -13.93 4.28
C ARG A 205 44.19 -12.99 3.50
N GLY A 206 45.13 -12.32 4.17
CA GLY A 206 46.16 -11.49 3.54
C GLY A 206 45.73 -10.07 3.20
N VAL A 207 44.60 -9.58 3.75
CA VAL A 207 44.24 -8.15 3.67
C VAL A 207 45.22 -7.37 4.56
N SER A 208 45.85 -6.33 4.02
CA SER A 208 46.81 -5.53 4.78
C SER A 208 46.12 -4.59 5.76
N ALA A 209 46.80 -4.22 6.85
CA ALA A 209 46.31 -3.26 7.84
C ALA A 209 45.74 -1.98 7.21
N LYS A 210 46.41 -1.43 6.19
CA LYS A 210 45.94 -0.27 5.42
C LYS A 210 44.60 -0.54 4.73
N LYS A 211 44.49 -1.65 3.98
CA LYS A 211 43.23 -2.02 3.31
C LYS A 211 42.11 -2.29 4.29
N THR A 212 42.39 -2.90 5.44
CA THR A 212 41.41 -3.11 6.51
C THR A 212 40.85 -1.78 7.03
N LEU A 213 41.69 -0.76 7.21
CA LEU A 213 41.25 0.59 7.57
C LEU A 213 40.46 1.28 6.46
N GLU A 214 40.84 1.08 5.19
CA GLU A 214 40.14 1.63 4.02
C GLU A 214 38.70 1.06 3.87
N THR A 215 38.37 -0.09 4.50
CA THR A 215 36.99 -0.63 4.56
C THR A 215 36.03 0.12 5.48
N TYR A 216 36.55 1.02 6.33
CA TYR A 216 35.83 1.79 7.35
C TYR A 216 35.12 0.97 8.45
N LEU A 217 35.29 -0.36 8.51
CA LEU A 217 34.69 -1.18 9.57
C LEU A 217 35.06 -0.71 10.99
N LEU A 218 36.32 -0.33 11.22
CA LEU A 218 36.78 0.17 12.53
C LEU A 218 36.29 1.60 12.83
N HIS A 219 36.03 2.41 11.81
CA HIS A 219 35.36 3.71 11.95
C HIS A 219 33.91 3.52 12.37
N ASP A 220 33.19 2.65 11.68
CA ASP A 220 31.79 2.33 12.00
C ASP A 220 31.66 1.76 13.42
N PHE A 221 32.60 0.91 13.85
CA PHE A 221 32.59 0.34 15.21
C PHE A 221 32.78 1.43 16.28
N LEU A 222 33.71 2.36 16.05
CA LEU A 222 33.90 3.53 16.93
C LEU A 222 32.63 4.39 16.99
N LYS A 223 31.94 4.62 15.86
CA LYS A 223 30.69 5.39 15.82
C LYS A 223 29.56 4.70 16.59
N TYR A 224 29.38 3.39 16.36
CA TYR A 224 28.33 2.60 16.99
C TYR A 224 28.50 2.58 18.52
N HIS A 225 29.72 2.36 19.00
CA HIS A 225 30.03 2.29 20.44
C HIS A 225 30.44 3.64 21.05
N PHE A 226 30.31 4.76 20.33
CA PHE A 226 30.82 6.08 20.77
C PHE A 226 30.33 6.49 22.16
N PHE A 227 29.06 6.20 22.46
CA PHE A 227 28.45 6.52 23.74
C PHE A 227 29.15 5.87 24.96
N THR A 228 29.90 4.78 24.75
CA THR A 228 30.61 4.05 25.82
C THR A 228 31.98 4.65 26.17
N LEU A 229 32.54 5.59 25.39
CA LEU A 229 33.91 6.10 25.58
C LEU A 229 34.20 6.78 26.92
N HIS A 230 33.17 7.18 27.66
CA HIS A 230 33.30 7.77 28.98
C HIS A 230 33.50 6.72 30.10
N ASP A 231 33.16 5.46 29.82
CA ASP A 231 33.38 4.33 30.72
C ASP A 231 34.81 3.83 30.59
N LYS A 232 35.41 3.43 31.72
CA LYS A 232 36.77 2.84 31.75
C LYS A 232 36.82 1.49 31.03
N ASP A 233 35.76 0.70 31.15
CA ASP A 233 35.60 -0.63 30.58
C ASP A 233 34.63 -0.58 29.39
N ASN A 234 35.06 0.02 28.28
CA ASN A 234 34.23 0.22 27.09
C ASN A 234 34.55 -0.76 25.94
N GLU A 235 33.58 -1.01 25.06
CA GLU A 235 33.69 -2.01 23.98
C GLU A 235 34.79 -1.68 22.95
N ILE A 236 35.16 -0.40 22.81
CA ILE A 236 36.26 0.04 21.94
C ILE A 236 37.60 -0.42 22.54
N VAL A 237 37.82 -0.18 23.84
CA VAL A 237 38.99 -0.69 24.57
C VAL A 237 39.01 -2.22 24.56
N ARG A 238 37.85 -2.88 24.76
CA ARG A 238 37.70 -4.34 24.71
C ARG A 238 38.10 -4.91 23.34
N LEU A 239 37.59 -4.37 22.23
CA LEU A 239 37.95 -4.79 20.86
C LEU A 239 39.47 -4.78 20.64
N TYR A 240 40.14 -3.68 20.99
CA TYR A 240 41.58 -3.56 20.74
C TYR A 240 42.43 -4.36 21.74
N ALA A 241 41.96 -4.59 22.97
CA ALA A 241 42.58 -5.51 23.91
C ALA A 241 42.51 -6.96 23.41
N LEU A 242 41.37 -7.40 22.85
CA LEU A 242 41.22 -8.69 22.20
C LEU A 242 42.16 -8.84 21.00
N LEU A 243 42.21 -7.84 20.11
CA LEU A 243 43.09 -7.87 18.94
C LEU A 243 44.58 -7.93 19.30
N ASP A 244 45.03 -7.26 20.36
CA ASP A 244 46.44 -7.25 20.80
C ASP A 244 46.96 -8.64 21.22
N ARG A 245 46.05 -9.54 21.65
CA ARG A 245 46.35 -10.94 21.96
C ARG A 245 46.71 -11.78 20.73
N PHE A 246 46.54 -11.27 19.50
CA PHE A 246 46.84 -11.98 18.25
C PHE A 246 48.00 -11.32 17.49
N PRO A 247 49.15 -12.01 17.28
CA PRO A 247 50.34 -11.42 16.64
C PRO A 247 50.10 -10.80 15.26
N GLN A 248 49.14 -11.34 14.50
CA GLN A 248 48.75 -10.87 13.16
C GLN A 248 48.07 -9.50 13.15
N ALA A 249 47.52 -9.02 14.27
CA ALA A 249 46.88 -7.71 14.38
C ALA A 249 47.86 -6.56 14.68
N LYS A 250 49.12 -6.83 15.05
CA LYS A 250 50.07 -5.80 15.52
C LYS A 250 50.22 -4.61 14.56
N THR A 251 50.35 -4.88 13.26
CA THR A 251 50.49 -3.83 12.23
C THR A 251 49.21 -3.01 12.03
N LEU A 252 48.03 -3.60 12.29
CA LEU A 252 46.76 -2.90 12.30
C LEU A 252 46.64 -2.01 13.54
N LEU A 253 47.00 -2.51 14.72
CA LEU A 253 46.95 -1.76 15.98
C LEU A 253 47.89 -0.54 15.99
N GLU A 254 49.07 -0.65 15.37
CA GLU A 254 49.98 0.49 15.17
C GLU A 254 49.42 1.57 14.22
N ALA A 255 48.58 1.18 13.27
CA ALA A 255 47.94 2.09 12.31
C ALA A 255 46.68 2.73 12.89
N VAL A 256 45.83 1.95 13.58
CA VAL A 256 44.64 2.40 14.35
C VAL A 256 44.98 3.55 15.29
N LYS A 257 46.06 3.41 16.08
CA LYS A 257 46.54 4.45 17.02
C LYS A 257 46.95 5.77 16.34
N LYS A 258 47.17 5.76 15.03
CA LYS A 258 47.57 6.94 14.23
C LYS A 258 46.45 7.44 13.32
N THR A 259 45.33 6.71 13.23
CA THR A 259 44.22 7.02 12.32
C THR A 259 43.13 7.78 13.07
N ALA A 260 42.67 8.90 12.52
CA ALA A 260 41.59 9.71 13.07
C ALA A 260 40.22 9.05 12.85
N SER A 261 39.26 9.32 13.74
CA SER A 261 37.84 9.21 13.41
C SER A 261 37.49 10.17 12.26
N ASP A 262 36.58 9.75 11.39
CA ASP A 262 36.01 10.55 10.30
C ASP A 262 34.83 11.41 10.77
N GLU A 263 34.25 11.10 11.93
CA GLU A 263 33.01 11.70 12.42
C GLU A 263 33.21 13.15 12.90
N ARG A 264 32.20 14.01 12.66
CA ARG A 264 32.34 15.45 12.90
C ARG A 264 32.33 15.76 14.40
N GLY A 265 33.46 16.26 14.90
CA GLY A 265 33.69 16.53 16.33
C GLY A 265 34.55 15.46 17.00
N LEU A 266 34.79 14.31 16.35
CA LEU A 266 35.58 13.21 16.89
C LEU A 266 36.97 13.09 16.27
N GLN A 267 37.37 13.98 15.36
CA GLN A 267 38.63 13.86 14.62
C GLN A 267 39.91 13.99 15.48
N GLN A 268 39.79 14.34 16.75
CA GLN A 268 40.87 14.31 17.74
C GLN A 268 41.05 12.92 18.40
N TYR A 269 40.06 12.03 18.25
CA TYR A 269 40.14 10.66 18.73
C TYR A 269 40.81 9.77 17.68
N SER A 270 41.75 8.95 18.12
CA SER A 270 42.20 7.79 17.36
C SER A 270 41.10 6.74 17.30
N LEU A 271 41.21 5.81 16.35
CA LEU A 271 40.23 4.71 16.22
C LEU A 271 40.14 3.80 17.46
N ASN A 272 41.14 3.82 18.34
CA ASN A 272 41.10 3.13 19.64
C ASN A 272 40.62 4.01 20.81
N GLY A 273 39.91 5.10 20.53
CA GLY A 273 39.21 5.90 21.54
C GLY A 273 40.08 6.87 22.34
N LEU A 274 41.35 7.08 21.97
CA LEU A 274 42.24 8.00 22.70
C LEU A 274 42.28 9.38 22.05
N VAL A 275 42.17 10.43 22.86
CA VAL A 275 42.33 11.82 22.41
C VAL A 275 43.80 12.13 22.19
N HIS A 276 44.14 12.73 21.04
CA HIS A 276 45.48 13.18 20.71
C HIS A 276 45.51 14.69 20.40
N GLU A 277 46.44 15.41 21.03
CA GLU A 277 46.71 16.84 20.74
C GLU A 277 47.38 17.05 19.37
N GLN A 278 48.03 16.02 18.83
CA GLN A 278 48.73 16.06 17.55
C GLN A 278 47.81 15.59 16.41
N LYS A 279 48.04 16.13 15.21
CA LYS A 279 47.22 15.83 14.03
C LYS A 279 47.38 14.36 13.60
N LEU A 280 46.33 13.57 13.83
CA LEU A 280 46.19 12.19 13.38
C LEU A 280 46.11 12.09 11.84
N GLN A 281 46.34 10.89 11.32
CA GLN A 281 46.25 10.58 9.90
C GLN A 281 44.80 10.34 9.48
N ASN A 282 44.35 11.04 8.44
CA ASN A 282 43.05 10.76 7.83
C ASN A 282 43.25 9.72 6.72
N ILE A 283 42.39 8.70 6.70
CA ILE A 283 42.30 7.70 5.64
C ILE A 283 40.98 7.96 4.90
N SER A 284 40.98 7.93 3.57
CA SER A 284 39.75 8.04 2.79
C SER A 284 39.06 6.67 2.69
N PRO A 285 37.73 6.59 2.69
CA PRO A 285 37.03 5.31 2.52
C PRO A 285 37.23 4.79 1.09
N GLN A 286 37.53 3.49 0.95
CA GLN A 286 37.54 2.83 -0.34
C GLN A 286 36.27 2.01 -0.52
N HIS A 287 35.50 2.31 -1.56
CA HIS A 287 34.31 1.51 -1.88
C HIS A 287 34.72 0.12 -2.37
N HIS A 288 34.27 -0.91 -1.65
CA HIS A 288 34.43 -2.30 -2.03
C HIS A 288 33.05 -2.86 -2.41
N PRO A 289 32.74 -3.02 -3.71
CA PRO A 289 31.47 -3.61 -4.12
C PRO A 289 31.39 -5.08 -3.67
N PHE A 290 30.18 -5.60 -3.54
CA PHE A 290 29.97 -7.01 -3.21
C PHE A 290 30.44 -7.90 -4.35
N GLU A 291 31.35 -8.84 -4.06
CA GLU A 291 31.92 -9.75 -5.04
C GLU A 291 31.89 -11.17 -4.47
N PHE A 292 30.76 -11.86 -4.64
CA PHE A 292 30.59 -13.22 -4.15
C PHE A 292 31.31 -14.22 -5.05
N SER A 293 32.07 -15.15 -4.46
CA SER A 293 32.63 -16.27 -5.19
C SER A 293 31.52 -17.28 -5.50
N GLN A 294 31.10 -17.35 -6.77
CA GLN A 294 29.88 -18.00 -7.24
C GLN A 294 29.93 -19.55 -7.21
N LYS A 295 30.22 -20.15 -6.06
CA LYS A 295 30.20 -21.60 -5.82
C LYS A 295 29.02 -22.01 -4.94
N PRO A 296 28.34 -23.14 -5.21
CA PRO A 296 27.26 -23.66 -4.37
C PRO A 296 27.59 -23.74 -2.86
N GLU A 297 28.80 -24.22 -2.53
CA GLU A 297 29.24 -24.36 -1.14
C GLU A 297 29.46 -23.00 -0.47
N ASN A 298 29.86 -21.99 -1.25
CA ASN A 298 30.03 -20.62 -0.76
C ASN A 298 28.67 -19.94 -0.53
N PHE A 299 27.69 -20.15 -1.41
CA PHE A 299 26.32 -19.65 -1.24
C PHE A 299 25.72 -20.14 0.08
N LEU A 300 25.78 -21.46 0.32
CA LEU A 300 25.25 -22.09 1.52
C LEU A 300 25.96 -21.59 2.80
N SER A 301 27.27 -21.37 2.74
CA SER A 301 28.04 -20.83 3.87
C SER A 301 27.74 -19.35 4.15
N LEU A 302 27.62 -18.51 3.11
CA LEU A 302 27.29 -17.09 3.26
C LEU A 302 25.85 -16.90 3.77
N HIS A 303 24.88 -17.61 3.20
CA HIS A 303 23.51 -17.60 3.67
C HIS A 303 23.38 -18.11 5.12
N LYS A 304 24.18 -19.11 5.52
CA LYS A 304 24.23 -19.56 6.93
C LYS A 304 24.85 -18.52 7.88
N LEU A 305 25.75 -17.67 7.40
CA LEU A 305 26.49 -16.70 8.22
C LEU A 305 25.83 -15.33 8.35
N PHE A 306 25.19 -14.87 7.28
CA PHE A 306 24.70 -13.50 7.13
C PHE A 306 23.23 -13.45 6.66
N GLY A 307 22.52 -14.59 6.73
CA GLY A 307 21.08 -14.73 6.51
C GLY A 307 20.50 -13.81 5.44
N LEU A 308 19.56 -12.98 5.88
CA LEU A 308 18.81 -12.02 5.09
C LEU A 308 19.69 -10.90 4.46
N PRO A 309 20.61 -10.23 5.19
CA PRO A 309 21.59 -9.31 4.59
C PRO A 309 22.34 -9.88 3.37
N PHE A 310 22.76 -11.15 3.41
CA PHE A 310 23.38 -11.78 2.24
C PHE A 310 22.38 -11.98 1.09
N LEU A 311 21.15 -12.42 1.36
CA LEU A 311 20.14 -12.60 0.30
C LEU A 311 19.80 -11.29 -0.40
N ILE A 312 19.66 -10.20 0.35
CA ILE A 312 19.42 -8.85 -0.20
C ILE A 312 20.53 -8.46 -1.18
N GLU A 313 21.79 -8.54 -0.75
CA GLU A 313 22.93 -8.17 -1.61
C GLU A 313 23.14 -9.16 -2.77
N ALA A 314 22.79 -10.43 -2.59
CA ALA A 314 22.80 -11.41 -3.68
C ALA A 314 21.73 -11.10 -4.75
N VAL A 315 20.57 -10.54 -4.37
CA VAL A 315 19.54 -10.03 -5.30
C VAL A 315 19.96 -8.71 -5.94
N ILE A 316 20.48 -7.74 -5.18
CA ILE A 316 20.90 -6.43 -5.74
C ILE A 316 21.92 -6.60 -6.86
N ASN A 317 22.85 -7.56 -6.70
CA ASN A 317 23.91 -7.84 -7.66
C ASN A 317 23.57 -9.05 -8.57
N SER A 318 22.29 -9.43 -8.72
CA SER A 318 21.87 -10.65 -9.44
C SER A 318 22.30 -10.69 -10.91
N SER A 319 22.34 -9.53 -11.56
CA SER A 319 22.76 -9.37 -12.96
C SER A 319 24.26 -9.59 -13.19
N GLU A 320 25.09 -9.58 -12.14
CA GLU A 320 26.52 -9.90 -12.21
C GLU A 320 26.81 -11.42 -11.98
N HIS A 321 25.79 -12.20 -11.61
CA HIS A 321 25.94 -13.65 -11.40
C HIS A 321 25.89 -14.41 -12.73
N THR A 322 26.94 -15.17 -13.00
CA THR A 322 27.13 -15.93 -14.26
C THR A 322 27.01 -17.44 -14.08
N ASP A 323 27.14 -17.98 -12.85
CA ASP A 323 26.92 -19.41 -12.59
C ASP A 323 25.41 -19.71 -12.46
N PRO A 324 24.82 -20.56 -13.32
CA PRO A 324 23.39 -20.88 -13.25
C PRO A 324 23.00 -21.66 -11.99
N LYS A 325 23.92 -22.39 -11.35
CA LYS A 325 23.66 -23.06 -10.06
C LYS A 325 23.60 -22.07 -8.91
N TRP A 326 24.32 -20.96 -8.99
CA TRP A 326 24.24 -19.88 -8.02
C TRP A 326 22.88 -19.17 -8.09
N GLN A 327 22.43 -18.84 -9.30
CA GLN A 327 21.09 -18.27 -9.53
C GLN A 327 19.97 -19.22 -9.09
N GLU A 328 20.08 -20.51 -9.38
CA GLU A 328 19.13 -21.53 -8.93
C GLU A 328 19.10 -21.66 -7.39
N LEU A 329 20.24 -21.58 -6.70
CA LEU A 329 20.27 -21.58 -5.24
C LEU A 329 19.70 -20.31 -4.61
N LEU A 330 19.92 -19.15 -5.24
CA LEU A 330 19.29 -17.88 -4.83
C LEU A 330 17.77 -17.95 -4.98
N LYS A 331 17.31 -18.45 -6.13
CA LYS A 331 15.89 -18.74 -6.39
C LYS A 331 15.31 -19.70 -5.35
N GLN A 332 15.96 -20.83 -5.09
CA GLN A 332 15.51 -21.80 -4.08
C GLN A 332 15.55 -21.25 -2.65
N ALA A 333 16.38 -20.25 -2.34
CA ALA A 333 16.36 -19.58 -1.04
C ALA A 333 15.12 -18.69 -0.91
N LEU A 334 14.90 -17.78 -1.87
CA LEU A 334 13.80 -16.80 -1.86
C LEU A 334 12.39 -17.44 -1.86
N ASN A 335 12.26 -18.66 -2.41
CA ASN A 335 10.99 -19.39 -2.51
C ASN A 335 10.81 -20.47 -1.42
N LYS A 336 11.51 -20.37 -0.28
CA LYS A 336 11.27 -21.26 0.89
C LYS A 336 10.14 -20.72 1.78
N PRO A 337 9.19 -21.56 2.24
CA PRO A 337 8.06 -21.13 3.07
C PRO A 337 8.41 -20.25 4.28
N GLN A 338 9.54 -20.53 4.94
CA GLN A 338 10.04 -19.73 6.07
C GLN A 338 10.33 -18.27 5.67
N ILE A 339 11.07 -18.07 4.57
CA ILE A 339 11.40 -16.74 4.03
C ILE A 339 10.14 -16.04 3.50
N ILE A 340 9.22 -16.79 2.87
CA ILE A 340 7.95 -16.26 2.34
C ILE A 340 7.08 -15.64 3.44
N ILE A 341 7.03 -16.27 4.63
CA ILE A 341 6.18 -15.85 5.74
C ILE A 341 6.85 -14.77 6.60
N GLU A 342 8.17 -14.84 6.83
CA GLU A 342 8.84 -14.03 7.85
C GLU A 342 9.65 -12.84 7.29
N GLU A 343 10.15 -12.90 6.05
CA GLU A 343 11.20 -11.97 5.58
C GLU A 343 10.95 -11.36 4.18
N LEU A 344 10.25 -12.05 3.28
CA LEU A 344 10.17 -11.69 1.85
C LEU A 344 9.44 -10.37 1.59
N SER A 345 8.45 -10.00 2.41
CA SER A 345 7.80 -8.68 2.35
C SER A 345 8.79 -7.55 2.68
N GLY A 346 9.69 -7.77 3.66
CA GLY A 346 10.78 -6.85 4.00
C GLY A 346 11.85 -6.74 2.91
N ILE A 347 12.18 -7.84 2.21
CA ILE A 347 13.09 -7.81 1.05
C ILE A 347 12.50 -6.91 -0.06
N ILE A 348 11.23 -7.13 -0.41
CA ILE A 348 10.56 -6.34 -1.45
C ILE A 348 10.54 -4.86 -1.04
N HIS A 349 10.19 -4.56 0.21
CA HIS A 349 10.17 -3.20 0.76
C HIS A 349 11.51 -2.48 0.64
N LEU A 350 12.59 -3.14 1.06
CA LEU A 350 13.94 -2.57 1.05
C LEU A 350 14.42 -2.32 -0.39
N ILE A 351 14.09 -3.21 -1.33
CA ILE A 351 14.42 -3.04 -2.75
C ILE A 351 13.61 -1.90 -3.39
N VAL A 352 12.32 -1.75 -3.07
CA VAL A 352 11.50 -0.63 -3.57
C VAL A 352 11.98 0.72 -3.02
N SER A 353 12.37 0.77 -1.75
CA SER A 353 12.76 2.02 -1.07
C SER A 353 14.21 2.46 -1.33
N LYS A 354 15.14 1.53 -1.64
CA LYS A 354 16.58 1.84 -1.75
C LYS A 354 17.24 1.46 -3.08
N CYS A 355 16.59 0.67 -3.94
CA CYS A 355 17.20 0.13 -5.16
C CYS A 355 16.52 0.64 -6.44
N SER A 356 17.13 0.38 -7.59
CA SER A 356 16.55 0.77 -8.88
C SER A 356 15.38 -0.13 -9.29
N PRO A 357 14.44 0.33 -10.14
CA PRO A 357 13.35 -0.50 -10.66
C PRO A 357 13.80 -1.76 -11.42
N LEU A 358 15.06 -1.81 -11.89
CA LEU A 358 15.64 -3.01 -12.50
C LEU A 358 15.86 -4.12 -11.46
N VAL A 359 16.30 -3.78 -10.23
CA VAL A 359 16.47 -4.76 -9.15
C VAL A 359 15.12 -5.34 -8.70
N LEU A 360 14.06 -4.53 -8.70
CA LEU A 360 12.70 -5.01 -8.44
C LEU A 360 12.22 -6.00 -9.51
N LYS A 361 12.57 -5.77 -10.78
CA LYS A 361 12.32 -6.72 -11.87
C LYS A 361 13.13 -8.01 -11.67
N ASP A 362 14.42 -7.91 -11.36
CA ASP A 362 15.28 -9.08 -11.17
C ASP A 362 14.82 -9.94 -9.97
N LEU A 363 14.37 -9.30 -8.88
CA LEU A 363 13.69 -9.97 -7.77
C LEU A 363 12.40 -10.67 -8.23
N ALA A 364 11.58 -10.02 -9.05
CA ALA A 364 10.36 -10.62 -9.59
C ALA A 364 10.66 -11.84 -10.49
N ASP A 365 11.72 -11.80 -11.29
CA ASP A 365 12.15 -12.94 -12.12
C ASP A 365 12.68 -14.12 -11.26
N LEU A 366 13.19 -13.85 -10.05
CA LEU A 366 13.65 -14.86 -9.08
C LEU A 366 12.52 -15.44 -8.20
N ILE A 367 11.41 -14.73 -7.97
CA ILE A 367 10.28 -15.22 -7.17
C ILE A 367 9.34 -16.06 -8.06
N ASP A 368 8.94 -17.26 -7.62
CA ASP A 368 7.99 -18.12 -8.32
C ASP A 368 6.54 -17.65 -8.17
N ASP A 369 5.71 -17.97 -9.17
CA ASP A 369 4.31 -17.50 -9.18
C ASP A 369 3.49 -18.09 -8.01
N ILE A 370 3.85 -19.29 -7.53
CA ILE A 370 3.27 -19.90 -6.30
C ILE A 370 3.54 -19.02 -5.08
N THR A 371 4.78 -18.56 -4.90
CA THR A 371 5.19 -17.65 -3.82
C THR A 371 4.42 -16.33 -3.86
N THR A 372 4.21 -15.77 -5.06
CA THR A 372 3.38 -14.56 -5.19
C THR A 372 1.91 -14.79 -4.82
N GLN A 373 1.38 -15.99 -5.05
CA GLN A 373 0.02 -16.36 -4.63
C GLN A 373 -0.08 -16.61 -3.12
N GLU A 374 0.98 -17.15 -2.49
CA GLU A 374 1.04 -17.34 -1.04
C GLU A 374 1.07 -15.99 -0.30
N LEU A 375 1.94 -15.05 -0.72
CA LEU A 375 1.95 -13.68 -0.21
C LEU A 375 0.58 -12.98 -0.38
N LEU A 376 -0.06 -13.12 -1.54
CA LEU A 376 -1.41 -12.57 -1.80
C LEU A 376 -2.51 -13.26 -0.97
N SER A 377 -2.31 -14.51 -0.57
CA SER A 377 -3.25 -15.25 0.30
C SER A 377 -3.09 -14.85 1.77
N ASN A 378 -1.86 -14.57 2.20
CA ASN A 378 -1.52 -14.04 3.53
C ASN A 378 -1.81 -12.53 3.68
N ASN A 379 -2.32 -11.88 2.62
CA ASN A 379 -2.59 -10.45 2.53
C ASN A 379 -1.35 -9.57 2.80
N GLU A 380 -0.18 -10.00 2.32
CA GLU A 380 1.05 -9.21 2.32
C GLU A 380 1.01 -8.14 1.23
N GLY A 381 0.77 -6.89 1.60
CA GLY A 381 0.62 -5.78 0.66
C GLY A 381 1.89 -5.47 -0.17
N ALA A 382 3.07 -5.86 0.32
CA ALA A 382 4.33 -5.75 -0.43
C ALA A 382 4.30 -6.51 -1.77
N VAL A 383 3.48 -7.57 -1.90
CA VAL A 383 3.36 -8.30 -3.18
C VAL A 383 2.85 -7.42 -4.32
N LEU A 384 2.13 -6.33 -4.01
CA LEU A 384 1.55 -5.42 -5.01
C LEU A 384 2.63 -4.69 -5.84
N TYR A 385 3.85 -4.54 -5.32
CA TYR A 385 4.98 -3.97 -6.07
C TYR A 385 5.44 -4.85 -7.23
N LEU A 386 5.21 -6.16 -7.17
CA LEU A 386 5.64 -7.11 -8.19
C LEU A 386 4.66 -7.17 -9.40
N ILE A 387 3.47 -6.59 -9.27
CA ILE A 387 2.41 -6.60 -10.30
C ILE A 387 2.90 -6.17 -11.70
N PRO A 388 3.70 -5.09 -11.88
CA PRO A 388 4.18 -4.68 -13.20
C PRO A 388 5.08 -5.71 -13.90
N HIS A 389 5.65 -6.64 -13.14
CA HIS A 389 6.58 -7.68 -13.62
C HIS A 389 5.96 -9.09 -13.58
N LYS A 390 4.80 -9.27 -12.93
CA LYS A 390 4.11 -10.57 -12.74
C LYS A 390 2.68 -10.57 -13.32
N PRO A 391 2.49 -10.90 -14.62
CA PRO A 391 1.16 -10.97 -15.23
C PRO A 391 0.22 -11.99 -14.56
N GLN A 392 0.76 -13.11 -14.06
CA GLN A 392 -0.04 -14.12 -13.36
C GLN A 392 -0.58 -13.62 -12.01
N LEU A 393 0.19 -12.79 -11.29
CA LEU A 393 -0.25 -12.15 -10.05
C LEU A 393 -1.43 -11.20 -10.31
N PHE A 394 -1.36 -10.40 -11.38
CA PHE A 394 -2.49 -9.55 -11.79
C PHE A 394 -3.74 -10.40 -12.13
N ALA A 395 -3.57 -11.52 -12.82
CA ALA A 395 -4.68 -12.45 -13.10
C ALA A 395 -5.25 -13.12 -11.84
N ALA A 396 -4.43 -13.36 -10.81
CA ALA A 396 -4.90 -13.87 -9.51
C ALA A 396 -5.67 -12.79 -8.72
N ILE A 397 -5.18 -11.55 -8.70
CA ILE A 397 -5.87 -10.40 -8.09
C ILE A 397 -7.24 -10.17 -8.72
N ASN A 398 -7.36 -10.26 -10.05
CA ASN A 398 -8.64 -10.12 -10.76
C ASN A 398 -9.64 -11.27 -10.49
N LYS A 399 -9.17 -12.43 -10.03
CA LYS A 399 -10.02 -13.57 -9.63
C LYS A 399 -10.46 -13.49 -8.16
N LYS A 400 -9.66 -12.85 -7.29
CA LYS A 400 -10.00 -12.60 -5.88
C LYS A 400 -10.98 -11.41 -5.80
N ASN A 401 -11.78 -11.34 -4.73
CA ASN A 401 -12.65 -10.18 -4.51
C ASN A 401 -11.78 -8.94 -4.22
N SER A 402 -11.62 -8.07 -5.22
CA SER A 402 -10.76 -6.88 -5.12
C SER A 402 -11.13 -5.95 -3.95
N THR A 403 -12.41 -5.85 -3.59
CA THR A 403 -12.88 -5.06 -2.43
C THR A 403 -12.36 -5.64 -1.11
N GLU A 404 -12.47 -6.96 -0.94
CA GLU A 404 -12.03 -7.67 0.25
C GLU A 404 -10.50 -7.62 0.39
N LEU A 405 -9.76 -7.72 -0.73
CA LEU A 405 -8.30 -7.56 -0.74
C LEU A 405 -7.87 -6.16 -0.25
N ILE A 406 -8.50 -5.09 -0.77
CA ILE A 406 -8.20 -3.71 -0.38
C ILE A 406 -8.49 -3.51 1.12
N GLN A 407 -9.63 -4.01 1.61
CA GLN A 407 -9.99 -3.95 3.03
C GLN A 407 -9.03 -4.75 3.92
N GLN A 408 -8.65 -5.98 3.56
CA GLN A 408 -7.77 -6.82 4.37
C GLN A 408 -6.35 -6.26 4.48
N ILE A 409 -5.80 -5.68 3.39
CA ILE A 409 -4.52 -4.95 3.42
C ILE A 409 -4.65 -3.72 4.35
N SER A 410 -5.78 -2.99 4.28
CA SER A 410 -6.04 -1.82 5.13
C SER A 410 -6.20 -2.12 6.62
N ILE A 411 -6.70 -3.31 6.96
CA ILE A 411 -6.87 -3.75 8.35
C ILE A 411 -5.55 -4.25 8.96
N LYS A 412 -4.66 -4.84 8.16
CA LYS A 412 -3.45 -5.52 8.67
C LYS A 412 -2.37 -4.53 9.16
N HIS A 413 -2.29 -3.33 8.57
CA HIS A 413 -1.30 -2.31 8.89
C HIS A 413 -1.95 -0.93 9.13
N PRO A 414 -2.82 -0.78 10.15
CA PRO A 414 -3.72 0.38 10.28
C PRO A 414 -3.02 1.71 10.63
N ASN A 415 -1.71 1.68 10.92
CA ASN A 415 -0.90 2.84 11.29
C ASN A 415 0.43 2.93 10.51
N ASP A 416 0.57 2.21 9.39
CA ASP A 416 1.79 2.22 8.58
C ASP A 416 1.62 3.08 7.31
N PRO A 417 2.45 4.13 7.08
CA PRO A 417 2.40 4.91 5.84
C PRO A 417 2.67 4.07 4.58
N GLU A 418 3.32 2.90 4.72
CA GLU A 418 3.65 1.99 3.62
C GLU A 418 2.44 1.56 2.79
N ILE A 419 1.24 1.50 3.40
CA ILE A 419 0.01 1.16 2.69
C ILE A 419 -0.29 2.11 1.51
N VAL A 420 0.11 3.38 1.60
CA VAL A 420 -0.12 4.38 0.57
C VAL A 420 0.66 4.02 -0.70
N TYR A 421 1.90 3.58 -0.56
CA TYR A 421 2.75 3.16 -1.68
C TYR A 421 2.26 1.83 -2.28
N GLN A 422 1.84 0.87 -1.46
CA GLN A 422 1.25 -0.40 -1.90
C GLN A 422 -0.05 -0.19 -2.70
N LEU A 423 -0.95 0.65 -2.19
CA LEU A 423 -2.18 1.05 -2.88
C LEU A 423 -1.89 1.86 -4.14
N THR A 424 -0.80 2.66 -4.17
CA THR A 424 -0.36 3.40 -5.36
C THR A 424 0.10 2.46 -6.48
N ALA A 425 0.83 1.39 -6.17
CA ALA A 425 1.23 0.37 -7.16
C ALA A 425 0.00 -0.34 -7.77
N LEU A 426 -0.98 -0.67 -6.94
CA LEU A 426 -2.26 -1.25 -7.37
C LEU A 426 -3.08 -0.26 -8.21
N PHE A 427 -3.22 0.99 -7.75
CA PHE A 427 -3.95 2.06 -8.42
C PHE A 427 -3.36 2.37 -9.80
N THR A 428 -2.04 2.44 -9.91
CA THR A 428 -1.32 2.64 -11.17
C THR A 428 -1.66 1.54 -12.17
N THR A 429 -1.66 0.28 -11.73
CA THR A 429 -1.96 -0.87 -12.59
C THR A 429 -3.43 -0.91 -12.99
N PHE A 430 -4.35 -0.74 -12.03
CA PHE A 430 -5.79 -0.73 -12.26
C PHE A 430 -6.20 0.40 -13.21
N SER A 431 -5.63 1.60 -13.04
CA SER A 431 -5.84 2.74 -13.94
C SER A 431 -5.37 2.47 -15.37
N ARG A 432 -4.18 1.87 -15.55
CA ARG A 432 -3.66 1.50 -16.88
C ARG A 432 -4.55 0.48 -17.59
N ASN A 433 -5.09 -0.47 -16.84
CA ASN A 433 -5.94 -1.56 -17.36
C ASN A 433 -7.44 -1.23 -17.37
N LYS A 434 -7.85 -0.02 -16.98
CA LYS A 434 -9.27 0.41 -16.83
C LYS A 434 -10.10 -0.55 -15.97
N HIS A 435 -9.51 -1.07 -14.89
CA HIS A 435 -10.16 -2.06 -14.03
C HIS A 435 -11.35 -1.43 -13.26
N PRO A 436 -12.51 -2.10 -13.11
CA PRO A 436 -13.69 -1.51 -12.48
C PRO A 436 -13.46 -1.07 -11.02
N ALA A 437 -12.60 -1.78 -10.27
CA ALA A 437 -12.28 -1.42 -8.89
C ALA A 437 -11.27 -0.25 -8.73
N THR A 438 -10.90 0.45 -9.82
CA THR A 438 -9.97 1.61 -9.74
C THR A 438 -10.49 2.70 -8.80
N SER A 439 -11.80 2.94 -8.78
CA SER A 439 -12.45 3.92 -7.90
C SER A 439 -12.37 3.54 -6.43
N LEU A 440 -12.48 2.24 -6.10
CA LEU A 440 -12.33 1.72 -4.73
C LEU A 440 -10.90 1.88 -4.22
N VAL A 441 -9.89 1.58 -5.06
CA VAL A 441 -8.49 1.81 -4.69
C VAL A 441 -8.22 3.30 -4.52
N PHE A 442 -8.78 4.17 -5.37
CA PHE A 442 -8.67 5.62 -5.22
C PHE A 442 -9.26 6.11 -3.89
N GLN A 443 -10.45 5.63 -3.50
CA GLN A 443 -11.06 5.98 -2.21
C GLN A 443 -10.21 5.53 -1.03
N ALA A 444 -9.75 4.27 -1.00
CA ALA A 444 -8.88 3.76 0.06
C ALA A 444 -7.54 4.51 0.14
N LEU A 445 -6.98 4.91 -1.01
CA LEU A 445 -5.74 5.69 -1.08
C LEU A 445 -5.95 7.10 -0.53
N VAL A 446 -7.06 7.78 -0.86
CA VAL A 446 -7.43 9.08 -0.28
C VAL A 446 -7.61 8.99 1.23
N ASP A 447 -8.29 7.94 1.73
CA ASP A 447 -8.52 7.74 3.16
C ASP A 447 -7.22 7.57 3.96
N ASN A 448 -6.22 6.89 3.40
CA ASN A 448 -4.90 6.78 4.03
C ASN A 448 -4.06 8.06 3.86
N LEU A 449 -4.14 8.77 2.73
CA LEU A 449 -3.46 10.06 2.53
C LEU A 449 -3.97 11.17 3.46
N ILE A 450 -5.22 11.08 3.93
CA ILE A 450 -5.76 11.94 4.98
C ILE A 450 -5.05 11.71 6.33
N LEU A 451 -4.65 10.47 6.63
CA LEU A 451 -3.89 10.13 7.85
C LEU A 451 -2.41 10.52 7.73
N TYR A 452 -1.85 10.49 6.51
CA TYR A 452 -0.45 10.80 6.21
C TYR A 452 -0.27 11.97 5.21
N PRO A 453 -0.67 13.22 5.54
CA PRO A 453 -0.61 14.33 4.58
C PRO A 453 0.79 14.66 4.05
N HIS A 454 1.86 14.30 4.76
CA HIS A 454 3.24 14.50 4.32
C HIS A 454 3.59 13.71 3.05
N LEU A 455 2.87 12.62 2.76
CA LEU A 455 3.06 11.83 1.53
C LEU A 455 2.48 12.53 0.29
N LEU A 456 1.72 13.62 0.47
CA LEU A 456 1.24 14.47 -0.62
C LEU A 456 2.34 15.41 -1.17
N GLU A 457 3.57 15.33 -0.67
CA GLU A 457 4.74 15.99 -1.26
C GLU A 457 5.25 15.26 -2.52
N ASP A 458 4.84 14.01 -2.77
CA ASP A 458 5.18 13.27 -4.00
C ASP A 458 4.43 13.83 -5.22
N GLU A 459 5.16 14.54 -6.08
CA GLU A 459 4.62 15.14 -7.31
C GLU A 459 4.06 14.12 -8.31
N GLU A 460 4.64 12.93 -8.43
CA GLU A 460 4.21 11.92 -9.41
C GLU A 460 2.95 11.20 -8.92
N LEU A 461 2.85 10.88 -7.63
CA LEU A 461 1.62 10.42 -6.99
C LEU A 461 0.49 11.46 -7.18
N LEU A 462 0.73 12.72 -6.81
CA LEU A 462 -0.24 13.80 -7.00
C LEU A 462 -0.70 13.92 -8.46
N LYS A 463 0.23 13.84 -9.41
CA LYS A 463 -0.02 13.92 -10.86
C LYS A 463 -0.84 12.74 -11.38
N GLN A 464 -0.66 11.54 -10.84
CA GLN A 464 -1.50 10.38 -11.15
C GLN A 464 -2.92 10.53 -10.60
N LEU A 465 -3.06 10.93 -9.32
CA LEU A 465 -4.36 11.21 -8.70
C LEU A 465 -5.13 12.32 -9.44
N LYS A 466 -4.44 13.41 -9.83
CA LYS A 466 -5.02 14.53 -10.59
C LYS A 466 -5.50 14.13 -12.00
N LYS A 467 -4.79 13.22 -12.65
CA LYS A 467 -5.14 12.72 -14.01
C LYS A 467 -6.30 11.73 -14.03
N TYR A 468 -6.67 11.13 -12.90
CA TYR A 468 -7.76 10.16 -12.85
C TYR A 468 -9.11 10.85 -13.14
N PRO A 469 -9.91 10.41 -14.12
CA PRO A 469 -11.12 11.12 -14.54
C PRO A 469 -12.14 11.33 -13.42
N GLU A 470 -12.37 10.32 -12.59
CA GLU A 470 -13.37 10.39 -11.50
C GLU A 470 -12.86 11.12 -10.25
N SER A 471 -11.60 11.57 -10.22
CA SER A 471 -11.00 12.27 -9.07
C SER A 471 -11.86 13.41 -8.54
N GLY A 472 -12.47 14.21 -9.42
CA GLY A 472 -13.34 15.32 -9.00
C GLY A 472 -14.58 14.83 -8.26
N ARG A 473 -15.29 13.85 -8.85
CA ARG A 473 -16.52 13.28 -8.29
C ARG A 473 -16.27 12.61 -6.93
N LEU A 474 -15.21 11.78 -6.85
CA LEU A 474 -14.90 11.02 -5.63
C LEU A 474 -14.39 11.91 -4.49
N LEU A 475 -13.59 12.95 -4.78
CA LEU A 475 -13.16 13.92 -3.76
C LEU A 475 -14.33 14.77 -3.26
N SER A 476 -15.26 15.18 -4.13
CA SER A 476 -16.49 15.88 -3.71
C SER A 476 -17.37 15.00 -2.83
N GLN A 477 -17.60 13.73 -3.19
CA GLN A 477 -18.34 12.79 -2.34
C GLN A 477 -17.69 12.60 -0.96
N ARG A 478 -16.34 12.57 -0.89
CA ARG A 478 -15.64 12.47 0.39
C ARG A 478 -15.75 13.75 1.23
N TYR A 479 -15.70 14.91 0.59
CA TYR A 479 -15.98 16.20 1.20
C TYR A 479 -17.42 16.27 1.76
N GLU A 480 -18.42 15.83 1.00
CA GLU A 480 -19.82 15.79 1.42
C GLU A 480 -20.02 14.94 2.69
N VAL A 481 -19.40 13.75 2.76
CA VAL A 481 -19.45 12.91 3.97
C VAL A 481 -18.80 13.60 5.18
N ILE A 482 -17.64 14.23 5.01
CA ILE A 482 -16.96 14.97 6.09
C ILE A 482 -17.81 16.18 6.54
N ALA A 483 -18.39 16.91 5.60
CA ALA A 483 -19.26 18.05 5.87
C ALA A 483 -20.57 17.63 6.55
N GLN A 484 -21.16 16.49 6.17
CA GLN A 484 -22.35 15.94 6.81
C GLN A 484 -22.05 15.58 8.27
N GLN A 485 -21.03 14.76 8.53
CA GLN A 485 -20.63 14.36 9.89
C GLN A 485 -20.35 15.57 10.79
N PHE A 486 -19.73 16.61 10.23
CA PHE A 486 -19.46 17.85 10.95
C PHE A 486 -20.74 18.66 11.23
N ASN A 487 -21.66 18.76 10.27
CA ASN A 487 -22.96 19.41 10.49
C ASN A 487 -23.83 18.67 11.50
N GLU A 488 -23.81 17.33 11.48
CA GLU A 488 -24.49 16.47 12.46
C GLU A 488 -23.97 16.75 13.87
N CYS A 489 -22.65 16.82 14.07
CA CYS A 489 -22.04 17.22 15.34
C CYS A 489 -22.51 18.61 15.82
N ILE A 490 -22.57 19.61 14.93
CA ILE A 490 -23.09 20.94 15.31
C ILE A 490 -24.55 20.85 15.76
N LEU A 491 -25.40 20.13 15.02
CA LEU A 491 -26.83 19.96 15.36
C LEU A 491 -27.01 19.25 16.71
N GLU A 492 -26.30 18.14 16.95
CA GLU A 492 -26.37 17.41 18.23
C GLU A 492 -25.97 18.30 19.41
N GLN A 493 -24.86 19.02 19.28
CA GLN A 493 -24.28 19.84 20.35
C GLN A 493 -25.00 21.18 20.57
N THR A 494 -25.79 21.66 19.60
CA THR A 494 -26.62 22.88 19.73
C THR A 494 -28.08 22.59 20.10
N ALA A 495 -28.51 21.32 20.07
CA ALA A 495 -29.84 20.92 20.51
C ALA A 495 -29.94 20.68 22.04
N GLU A 496 -28.81 20.62 22.77
CA GLU A 496 -28.80 20.51 24.23
C GLU A 496 -29.44 21.74 24.91
N SER A 497 -30.17 21.55 26.01
CA SER A 497 -30.98 22.61 26.64
C SER A 497 -30.22 23.83 27.19
N ALA A 498 -28.89 23.77 27.23
CA ALA A 498 -28.02 24.89 27.57
C ALA A 498 -26.69 24.75 26.81
N PHE A 499 -26.40 25.68 25.91
CA PHE A 499 -25.15 25.70 25.15
C PHE A 499 -23.99 26.17 26.04
N SER A 500 -23.05 25.27 26.34
CA SER A 500 -21.92 25.51 27.25
C SER A 500 -20.57 25.48 26.52
N SER A 501 -19.50 25.92 27.20
CA SER A 501 -18.13 25.85 26.66
C SER A 501 -17.71 24.43 26.26
N ARG A 502 -18.23 23.40 26.92
CA ARG A 502 -18.01 21.99 26.56
C ARG A 502 -18.58 21.66 25.17
N ASN A 503 -19.79 22.14 24.86
CA ASN A 503 -20.43 21.90 23.58
C ASN A 503 -19.65 22.59 22.45
N TYR A 504 -19.23 23.84 22.68
CA TYR A 504 -18.36 24.56 21.75
C TYR A 504 -17.02 23.86 21.52
N GLN A 505 -16.35 23.36 22.57
CA GLN A 505 -15.09 22.62 22.45
C GLN A 505 -15.22 21.36 21.59
N ILE A 506 -16.28 20.56 21.78
CA ILE A 506 -16.54 19.37 20.95
C ILE A 506 -16.74 19.76 19.47
N ILE A 507 -17.46 20.85 19.21
CA ILE A 507 -17.67 21.39 17.87
C ILE A 507 -16.34 21.91 17.26
N GLU A 508 -15.49 22.58 18.04
CA GLU A 508 -14.20 23.14 17.61
C GLU A 508 -13.16 22.04 17.32
N ASP A 509 -13.06 21.01 18.15
CA ASP A 509 -12.19 19.84 17.91
C ASP A 509 -12.56 19.12 16.60
N ASN A 510 -13.86 18.89 16.37
CA ASN A 510 -14.35 18.30 15.13
C ASN A 510 -14.10 19.21 13.91
N TRP A 511 -14.21 20.53 14.07
CA TRP A 511 -13.89 21.48 13.00
C TRP A 511 -12.41 21.44 12.62
N VAL A 512 -11.50 21.39 13.60
CA VAL A 512 -10.05 21.29 13.37
C VAL A 512 -9.70 19.99 12.64
N ASP A 513 -10.25 18.86 13.06
CA ASP A 513 -10.03 17.58 12.39
C ASP A 513 -10.62 17.57 10.96
N ALA A 514 -11.86 18.02 10.78
CA ALA A 514 -12.51 18.07 9.49
C ALA A 514 -11.80 19.04 8.51
N THR A 515 -11.33 20.20 8.98
CA THR A 515 -10.50 21.14 8.19
C THR A 515 -9.15 20.51 7.81
N ARG A 516 -8.50 19.76 8.71
CA ARG A 516 -7.26 19.00 8.39
C ARG A 516 -7.50 17.97 7.29
N LYS A 517 -8.58 17.18 7.39
CA LYS A 517 -8.98 16.20 6.36
C LYS A 517 -9.22 16.87 5.00
N ILE A 518 -9.89 18.02 5.00
CA ILE A 518 -10.19 18.81 3.79
C ILE A 518 -8.95 19.45 3.16
N ALA A 519 -7.98 19.88 3.97
CA ALA A 519 -6.72 20.40 3.46
C ALA A 519 -5.98 19.35 2.62
N ALA A 520 -5.98 18.07 3.05
CA ALA A 520 -5.44 16.96 2.27
C ALA A 520 -6.17 16.77 0.92
N LEU A 521 -7.52 16.82 0.91
CA LEU A 521 -8.30 16.77 -0.34
C LEU A 521 -7.95 17.93 -1.29
N SER A 522 -7.75 19.13 -0.75
CA SER A 522 -7.38 20.33 -1.51
C SER A 522 -5.98 20.22 -2.14
N LEU A 523 -5.01 19.58 -1.49
CA LEU A 523 -3.68 19.32 -2.07
C LEU A 523 -3.76 18.38 -3.28
N ILE A 524 -4.62 17.36 -3.21
CA ILE A 524 -4.89 16.45 -4.33
C ILE A 524 -5.54 17.20 -5.49
N LYS A 525 -6.50 18.11 -5.24
CA LYS A 525 -7.16 18.88 -6.32
C LYS A 525 -7.42 20.35 -5.93
N PRO A 526 -6.44 21.26 -6.12
CA PRO A 526 -6.54 22.66 -5.68
C PRO A 526 -7.62 23.51 -6.36
N GLN A 527 -8.15 23.06 -7.51
CA GLN A 527 -9.19 23.77 -8.25
C GLN A 527 -10.59 23.63 -7.61
N THR A 528 -10.78 22.66 -6.72
CA THR A 528 -12.01 22.44 -5.96
C THR A 528 -11.96 23.23 -4.65
N LYS A 529 -12.89 24.18 -4.46
CA LYS A 529 -12.97 25.04 -3.27
C LYS A 529 -13.62 24.30 -2.09
N PHE A 530 -12.90 23.38 -1.47
CA PHE A 530 -13.32 22.77 -0.21
C PHE A 530 -12.97 23.72 0.96
N ASN A 531 -13.96 24.29 1.65
CA ASN A 531 -13.71 25.23 2.76
C ASN A 531 -14.95 25.37 3.69
N PHE A 532 -14.75 25.32 5.01
CA PHE A 532 -15.80 25.62 6.00
C PHE A 532 -15.87 27.12 6.40
N GLY A 533 -14.98 27.96 5.88
CA GLY A 533 -14.92 29.39 6.17
C GLY A 533 -13.90 29.73 7.27
N HIS A 534 -13.83 31.02 7.62
CA HIS A 534 -12.99 31.51 8.71
C HIS A 534 -13.69 31.30 10.07
N LYS A 535 -12.90 31.23 11.16
CA LYS A 535 -13.34 31.02 12.55
C LYS A 535 -14.66 31.74 12.89
N TYR A 536 -14.74 33.05 12.61
CA TYR A 536 -15.89 33.88 12.97
C TYR A 536 -17.18 33.57 12.18
N ALA A 537 -17.09 33.21 10.90
CA ALA A 537 -18.27 32.78 10.13
C ALA A 537 -18.76 31.40 10.56
N PHE A 538 -17.83 30.53 10.97
CA PHE A 538 -18.16 29.25 11.61
C PHE A 538 -18.86 29.47 12.95
N GLN A 539 -18.32 30.31 13.85
CA GLN A 539 -18.96 30.65 15.12
C GLN A 539 -20.35 31.25 14.94
N ALA A 540 -20.56 32.11 13.94
CA ALA A 540 -21.88 32.65 13.62
C ALA A 540 -22.85 31.59 13.07
N LYS A 541 -22.37 30.59 12.32
CA LYS A 541 -23.18 29.43 11.90
C LYS A 541 -23.59 28.55 13.09
N ILE A 542 -22.72 28.36 14.09
CA ILE A 542 -23.12 27.67 15.34
C ILE A 542 -24.21 28.48 16.05
N ALA A 543 -24.05 29.80 16.15
CA ALA A 543 -25.05 30.69 16.75
C ALA A 543 -26.40 30.63 16.01
N GLU A 544 -26.38 30.61 14.67
CA GLU A 544 -27.57 30.45 13.83
C GLU A 544 -28.30 29.14 14.10
N ILE A 545 -27.57 28.01 14.14
CA ILE A 545 -28.17 26.69 14.38
C ILE A 545 -28.71 26.60 15.81
N ALA A 546 -27.97 27.09 16.81
CA ALA A 546 -28.46 27.18 18.20
C ALA A 546 -29.69 28.09 18.33
N PHE A 547 -29.73 29.21 17.61
CA PHE A 547 -30.90 30.09 17.54
C PHE A 547 -32.10 29.40 16.88
N LEU A 548 -31.90 28.62 15.82
CA LEU A 548 -32.96 27.84 15.18
C LEU A 548 -33.52 26.75 16.11
N HIS A 549 -32.71 26.18 17.01
CA HIS A 549 -33.15 25.20 18.00
C HIS A 549 -33.86 25.83 19.22
N HIS A 550 -33.37 26.96 19.74
CA HIS A 550 -33.89 27.57 20.98
C HIS A 550 -34.92 28.70 20.75
N GLY A 551 -34.94 29.31 19.56
CA GLY A 551 -35.81 30.43 19.22
C GLY A 551 -35.66 31.60 20.19
N GLU A 552 -36.76 32.02 20.81
CA GLU A 552 -36.80 33.11 21.80
C GLU A 552 -36.00 32.81 23.08
N TYR A 553 -35.64 31.55 23.35
CA TYR A 553 -34.84 31.15 24.50
C TYR A 553 -33.31 31.16 24.25
N PHE A 554 -32.87 31.59 23.06
CA PHE A 554 -31.44 31.71 22.75
C PHE A 554 -30.77 32.82 23.59
N ASP A 555 -29.93 32.44 24.54
CA ASP A 555 -29.15 33.38 25.36
C ASP A 555 -27.81 33.73 24.69
N LEU A 556 -27.75 34.93 24.11
CA LEU A 556 -26.55 35.49 23.50
C LEU A 556 -25.38 35.63 24.49
N ASN A 557 -25.63 35.84 25.79
CA ASN A 557 -24.56 35.95 26.79
C ASN A 557 -23.92 34.60 27.03
N ALA A 558 -24.74 33.58 27.34
CA ALA A 558 -24.27 32.21 27.53
C ALA A 558 -23.51 31.69 26.30
N PHE A 559 -23.98 32.01 25.09
CA PHE A 559 -23.27 31.68 23.86
C PHE A 559 -21.88 32.35 23.78
N ILE A 560 -21.79 33.67 24.01
CA ILE A 560 -20.50 34.39 23.96
C ILE A 560 -19.55 33.94 25.08
N GLU A 561 -20.07 33.59 26.26
CA GLU A 561 -19.28 33.00 27.35
C GLU A 561 -18.75 31.60 26.99
N ALA A 562 -19.56 30.76 26.35
CA ALA A 562 -19.14 29.43 25.88
C ALA A 562 -17.94 29.49 24.93
N LEU A 563 -17.87 30.51 24.06
CA LEU A 563 -16.74 30.74 23.15
C LEU A 563 -15.41 31.08 23.84
N SER A 564 -15.42 31.40 25.15
CA SER A 564 -14.20 31.66 25.95
C SER A 564 -13.26 32.71 25.34
N LEU A 565 -13.81 33.78 24.75
CA LEU A 565 -13.06 34.77 23.97
C LEU A 565 -12.07 35.60 24.82
N PRO A 566 -10.96 36.10 24.23
CA PRO A 566 -10.00 36.95 24.94
C PRO A 566 -10.63 38.24 25.50
N PRO A 567 -10.12 38.76 26.64
CA PRO A 567 -10.62 40.00 27.22
C PRO A 567 -10.38 41.19 26.29
N ILE A 568 -11.38 42.08 26.22
CA ILE A 568 -11.37 43.23 25.32
C ILE A 568 -10.33 44.25 25.78
N THR A 569 -9.35 44.55 24.92
CA THR A 569 -8.34 45.58 25.18
C THR A 569 -8.78 46.93 24.61
N SER A 570 -8.49 48.03 25.31
CA SER A 570 -8.87 49.40 24.90
C SER A 570 -8.07 49.95 23.70
N SER A 571 -7.54 49.09 22.83
CA SER A 571 -6.59 49.43 21.77
C SER A 571 -7.23 50.00 20.49
N GLY A 572 -8.56 50.13 20.45
CA GLY A 572 -9.33 50.60 19.29
C GLY A 572 -9.44 49.60 18.13
N ALA A 573 -8.57 48.57 18.11
CA ALA A 573 -8.62 47.43 17.19
C ALA A 573 -9.95 46.65 17.31
N VAL A 574 -10.28 45.87 16.27
CA VAL A 574 -11.46 44.99 16.29
C VAL A 574 -11.18 43.81 17.22
N SER A 575 -11.95 43.70 18.30
CA SER A 575 -11.84 42.56 19.24
C SER A 575 -12.47 41.29 18.67
N GLU A 576 -12.10 40.10 19.17
CA GLU A 576 -12.76 38.85 18.76
C GLU A 576 -14.26 38.87 19.07
N CYS A 577 -14.66 39.44 20.21
CA CYS A 577 -16.07 39.58 20.59
C CYS A 577 -16.83 40.50 19.61
N GLU A 578 -16.26 41.66 19.26
CA GLU A 578 -16.82 42.53 18.20
C GLU A 578 -16.93 41.78 16.87
N ARG A 579 -15.90 41.02 16.49
CA ARG A 579 -15.84 40.27 15.24
C ARG A 579 -16.92 39.18 15.16
N VAL A 580 -17.13 38.43 16.25
CA VAL A 580 -18.18 37.41 16.38
C VAL A 580 -19.57 38.04 16.31
N LEU A 581 -19.82 39.07 17.14
CA LEU A 581 -21.11 39.76 17.18
C LEU A 581 -21.51 40.30 15.80
N ILE A 582 -20.57 40.83 15.03
CA ILE A 582 -20.80 41.31 13.66
C ILE A 582 -21.18 40.20 12.67
N GLU A 583 -20.58 39.00 12.78
CA GLU A 583 -21.01 37.87 11.94
C GLU A 583 -22.37 37.33 12.38
N ILE A 584 -22.65 37.20 13.69
CA ILE A 584 -23.98 36.78 14.19
C ILE A 584 -25.04 37.79 13.74
N LEU A 585 -24.77 39.09 13.85
CA LEU A 585 -25.65 40.18 13.41
C LEU A 585 -25.98 40.06 11.92
N ALA A 586 -25.01 39.70 11.09
CA ALA A 586 -25.20 39.54 9.66
C ALA A 586 -25.97 38.25 9.30
N VAL A 587 -25.71 37.14 10.01
CA VAL A 587 -26.33 35.84 9.72
C VAL A 587 -27.78 35.78 10.19
N ILE A 588 -28.08 36.17 11.44
CA ILE A 588 -29.39 35.91 12.05
C ILE A 588 -30.34 37.10 11.86
N ASP A 589 -31.40 36.91 11.07
CA ASP A 589 -32.45 37.92 10.89
C ASP A 589 -33.54 37.82 11.98
N ASN A 590 -33.25 38.37 13.16
CA ASN A 590 -34.22 38.49 14.26
C ASN A 590 -34.15 39.87 14.91
N GLU A 591 -35.29 40.56 15.08
CA GLU A 591 -35.32 41.94 15.58
C GLU A 591 -34.83 42.08 17.03
N VAL A 592 -35.19 41.15 17.91
CA VAL A 592 -34.82 41.19 19.34
C VAL A 592 -33.32 40.97 19.50
N LEU A 593 -32.79 39.92 18.86
CA LEU A 593 -31.37 39.61 18.89
C LEU A 593 -30.53 40.72 18.22
N ARG A 594 -31.01 41.27 17.10
CA ARG A 594 -30.36 42.43 16.42
C ARG A 594 -30.22 43.62 17.37
N LYS A 595 -31.25 43.96 18.14
CA LYS A 595 -31.20 45.02 19.16
C LYS A 595 -30.18 44.73 20.25
N GLN A 596 -30.18 43.51 20.82
CA GLN A 596 -29.22 43.10 21.84
C GLN A 596 -27.76 43.16 21.35
N ILE A 597 -27.50 42.73 20.10
CA ILE A 597 -26.16 42.79 19.52
C ILE A 597 -25.71 44.24 19.28
N ILE A 598 -26.59 45.10 18.75
CA ILE A 598 -26.29 46.52 18.54
C ILE A 598 -25.97 47.21 19.88
N GLU A 599 -26.76 46.95 20.93
CA GLU A 599 -26.51 47.45 22.28
C GLU A 599 -25.12 47.00 22.79
N LYS A 600 -24.78 45.72 22.64
CA LYS A 600 -23.44 45.20 23.03
C LYS A 600 -22.28 45.80 22.23
N LEU A 601 -22.47 46.09 20.94
CA LEU A 601 -21.47 46.73 20.11
C LEU A 601 -21.24 48.19 20.53
N GLU A 602 -22.32 48.93 20.80
CA GLU A 602 -22.27 50.37 21.08
C GLU A 602 -21.93 50.69 22.56
N THR A 603 -22.02 49.72 23.48
CA THR A 603 -21.71 49.88 24.92
C THR A 603 -20.34 49.32 25.34
N HIS A 604 -19.86 49.70 26.52
CA HIS A 604 -18.59 49.21 27.09
C HIS A 604 -18.70 47.70 27.40
N PRO A 605 -17.73 46.85 26.97
CA PRO A 605 -16.33 47.21 26.66
C PRO A 605 -16.00 47.42 25.18
N ILE A 606 -16.95 47.22 24.25
CA ILE A 606 -16.69 47.35 22.81
C ILE A 606 -16.72 48.83 22.37
N ALA A 607 -17.78 49.55 22.75
CA ALA A 607 -17.99 50.98 22.47
C ALA A 607 -17.77 51.38 21.00
N ARG A 608 -18.13 50.50 20.06
CA ARG A 608 -17.98 50.68 18.61
C ARG A 608 -19.22 51.37 18.06
N LEU A 609 -19.08 52.63 17.64
CA LEU A 609 -20.18 53.41 17.04
C LEU A 609 -20.13 53.40 15.49
N ASP A 610 -18.96 53.19 14.88
CA ASP A 610 -18.73 53.19 13.43
C ASP A 610 -19.03 51.86 12.73
N TRP A 611 -19.59 50.86 13.43
CA TRP A 611 -19.74 49.48 12.93
C TRP A 611 -20.53 49.36 11.62
N ARG A 612 -21.46 50.29 11.36
CA ARG A 612 -22.31 50.32 10.15
C ARG A 612 -21.51 50.54 8.86
N HIS A 613 -20.46 51.37 8.93
CA HIS A 613 -19.61 51.72 7.79
C HIS A 613 -18.25 51.00 7.81
N LYS A 614 -17.86 50.46 8.97
CA LYS A 614 -16.59 49.73 9.14
C LYS A 614 -16.55 48.47 8.26
N GLU A 615 -15.39 48.23 7.66
CA GLU A 615 -15.11 46.97 6.96
C GLU A 615 -14.56 45.92 7.90
N TYR A 616 -15.12 44.71 7.80
CA TYR A 616 -14.71 43.52 8.51
C TYR A 616 -14.30 42.47 7.46
N GLU A 617 -12.99 42.23 7.33
CA GLU A 617 -12.39 41.44 6.22
C GLU A 617 -12.74 42.01 4.82
N GLY A 618 -12.61 43.33 4.66
CA GLY A 618 -12.83 44.03 3.38
C GLY A 618 -14.30 44.06 2.93
N LYS A 619 -15.25 43.80 3.85
CA LYS A 619 -16.69 43.87 3.59
C LYS A 619 -17.41 44.62 4.71
N THR A 620 -18.29 45.54 4.35
CA THR A 620 -19.20 46.19 5.30
C THR A 620 -20.25 45.21 5.82
N VAL A 621 -20.87 45.53 6.96
CA VAL A 621 -21.96 44.74 7.54
C VAL A 621 -23.14 44.62 6.58
N PHE A 622 -23.42 45.65 5.78
CA PHE A 622 -24.45 45.62 4.73
C PHE A 622 -24.21 44.52 3.68
N LEU A 623 -22.96 44.37 3.20
CA LEU A 623 -22.61 43.32 2.23
C LEU A 623 -22.61 41.92 2.87
N LYS A 624 -22.34 41.82 4.18
CA LYS A 624 -22.50 40.57 4.93
C LYS A 624 -23.98 40.21 5.13
N ALA A 625 -24.84 41.17 5.44
CA ALA A 625 -26.30 40.96 5.51
C ALA A 625 -26.86 40.45 4.17
N ALA A 626 -26.41 41.02 3.04
CA ALA A 626 -26.78 40.57 1.70
C ALA A 626 -26.29 39.15 1.37
N LYS A 627 -25.11 38.75 1.86
CA LYS A 627 -24.60 37.37 1.74
C LYS A 627 -25.52 36.35 2.41
N TYR A 628 -26.02 36.66 3.60
CA TYR A 628 -26.84 35.75 4.41
C TYR A 628 -28.36 35.94 4.23
N GLY A 629 -28.79 36.93 3.45
CA GLY A 629 -30.20 37.18 3.15
C GLY A 629 -30.97 37.90 4.26
N ASN A 630 -30.26 38.60 5.15
CA ASN A 630 -30.81 39.27 6.33
C ASN A 630 -31.49 40.60 5.96
N LEU A 631 -32.74 40.50 5.50
CA LEU A 631 -33.58 41.60 5.06
C LEU A 631 -33.80 42.63 6.17
N GLY A 632 -34.02 42.18 7.42
CA GLY A 632 -34.26 43.07 8.55
C GLY A 632 -33.05 43.93 8.95
N LEU A 633 -31.83 43.50 8.62
CA LEU A 633 -30.63 44.32 8.76
C LEU A 633 -30.36 45.20 7.54
N ILE A 634 -30.66 44.72 6.32
CA ILE A 634 -30.59 45.52 5.09
C ILE A 634 -31.51 46.73 5.17
N THR A 635 -32.78 46.52 5.55
CA THR A 635 -33.80 47.57 5.74
C THR A 635 -33.41 48.58 6.81
N LEU A 636 -32.75 48.15 7.89
CA LEU A 636 -32.26 49.05 8.95
C LEU A 636 -31.11 49.97 8.46
N LEU A 637 -30.27 49.48 7.56
CA LEU A 637 -29.06 50.19 7.09
C LEU A 637 -29.28 50.97 5.78
N GLN A 638 -30.35 50.72 5.04
CA GLN A 638 -30.51 51.18 3.65
C GLN A 638 -30.42 52.70 3.42
N ASP A 639 -30.68 53.51 4.44
CA ASP A 639 -30.69 54.97 4.32
C ASP A 639 -29.33 55.63 4.61
N GLU A 640 -28.41 54.89 5.22
CA GLU A 640 -27.05 55.35 5.55
C GLU A 640 -25.98 54.82 4.56
N ILE A 641 -26.38 53.95 3.62
CA ILE A 641 -25.47 53.25 2.70
C ILE A 641 -25.47 53.88 1.30
N ALA A 642 -24.29 53.99 0.69
CA ALA A 642 -24.11 54.54 -0.65
C ALA A 642 -24.61 53.61 -1.77
N SER A 643 -25.20 54.16 -2.84
CA SER A 643 -25.82 53.42 -3.94
C SER A 643 -24.94 52.31 -4.55
N LYS A 644 -23.62 52.54 -4.69
CA LYS A 644 -22.69 51.53 -5.22
C LYS A 644 -22.68 50.21 -4.41
N SER A 645 -22.96 50.27 -3.11
CA SER A 645 -23.04 49.09 -2.26
C SER A 645 -24.31 48.26 -2.51
N PHE A 646 -25.36 48.82 -3.12
CA PHE A 646 -26.57 48.08 -3.48
C PHE A 646 -26.32 47.12 -4.65
N ASN A 647 -25.65 47.56 -5.72
CA ASN A 647 -25.22 46.68 -6.82
C ASN A 647 -24.33 45.53 -6.31
N GLN A 648 -23.39 45.84 -5.42
CA GLN A 648 -22.55 44.81 -4.78
C GLN A 648 -23.34 43.87 -3.88
N ALA A 649 -24.34 44.36 -3.16
CA ALA A 649 -25.22 43.57 -2.29
C ALA A 649 -26.06 42.59 -3.10
N ILE A 650 -26.76 43.04 -4.16
CA ILE A 650 -27.60 42.16 -4.99
C ILE A 650 -26.78 41.11 -5.75
N LEU A 651 -25.59 41.46 -6.26
CA LEU A 651 -24.66 40.49 -6.84
C LEU A 651 -24.12 39.48 -5.81
N THR A 652 -24.00 39.88 -4.55
CA THR A 652 -23.58 38.98 -3.46
C THR A 652 -24.73 38.05 -3.08
N ALA A 653 -25.94 38.59 -2.92
CA ALA A 653 -27.15 37.81 -2.64
C ALA A 653 -27.42 36.76 -3.73
N ALA A 654 -27.30 37.13 -5.01
CA ALA A 654 -27.48 36.19 -6.13
C ALA A 654 -26.45 35.05 -6.14
N LYS A 655 -25.18 35.34 -5.81
CA LYS A 655 -24.10 34.32 -5.74
C LYS A 655 -24.27 33.35 -4.57
N GLU A 656 -24.95 33.78 -3.52
CA GLU A 656 -25.15 33.04 -2.27
C GLU A 656 -26.60 32.51 -2.18
N ASN A 657 -27.33 32.49 -3.31
CA ASN A 657 -28.70 31.99 -3.51
C ASN A 657 -29.80 32.66 -2.67
N GLN A 658 -29.58 33.90 -2.21
CA GLN A 658 -30.50 34.66 -1.36
C GLN A 658 -31.60 35.37 -2.17
N TRP A 659 -32.39 34.61 -2.92
CA TRP A 659 -33.30 35.15 -3.94
C TRP A 659 -34.40 36.09 -3.44
N LYS A 660 -34.85 35.94 -2.17
CA LYS A 660 -35.75 36.94 -1.53
C LYS A 660 -35.07 38.30 -1.34
N THR A 661 -33.78 38.29 -1.04
CA THR A 661 -32.96 39.51 -0.92
C THR A 661 -32.65 40.09 -2.30
N VAL A 662 -32.47 39.26 -3.33
CA VAL A 662 -32.36 39.73 -4.72
C VAL A 662 -33.64 40.44 -5.16
N ASP A 663 -34.83 39.84 -4.95
CA ASP A 663 -36.12 40.48 -5.27
C ASP A 663 -36.30 41.81 -4.54
N TYR A 664 -36.02 41.86 -3.24
CA TYR A 664 -36.11 43.09 -2.45
C TYR A 664 -35.16 44.18 -2.96
N LEU A 665 -33.87 43.87 -3.13
CA LEU A 665 -32.86 44.84 -3.57
C LEU A 665 -33.10 45.32 -5.00
N ALA A 666 -33.61 44.47 -5.89
CA ALA A 666 -33.90 44.83 -7.28
C ALA A 666 -35.03 45.88 -7.40
N ARG A 667 -35.94 45.92 -6.41
CA ARG A 667 -37.10 46.84 -6.34
C ARG A 667 -36.80 48.19 -5.69
N LEU A 668 -35.56 48.46 -5.27
CA LEU A 668 -35.16 49.72 -4.66
C LEU A 668 -34.61 50.70 -5.70
N ASP A 669 -35.11 51.94 -5.71
CA ASP A 669 -34.64 53.05 -6.57
C ASP A 669 -33.13 53.33 -6.47
N LYS A 670 -32.47 52.86 -5.41
CA LYS A 670 -31.02 53.02 -5.17
C LYS A 670 -30.16 52.01 -5.96
N THR A 671 -30.77 50.96 -6.51
CA THR A 671 -30.09 49.86 -7.24
C THR A 671 -30.07 50.17 -8.73
N LEU A 672 -28.90 50.46 -9.29
CA LEU A 672 -28.75 50.90 -10.69
C LEU A 672 -27.78 49.96 -11.42
N LEU A 673 -28.26 48.79 -11.82
CA LEU A 673 -27.47 47.74 -12.46
C LEU A 673 -26.96 48.14 -13.84
N SER A 674 -25.73 47.74 -14.19
CA SER A 674 -25.29 47.71 -15.58
C SER A 674 -25.81 46.46 -16.32
N GLN A 675 -25.75 46.48 -17.65
CA GLN A 675 -26.06 45.30 -18.48
C GLN A 675 -25.27 44.06 -18.03
N ASP A 676 -23.96 44.18 -17.82
CA ASP A 676 -23.11 43.06 -17.39
C ASP A 676 -23.55 42.49 -16.02
N GLU A 677 -24.02 43.36 -15.12
CA GLU A 677 -24.52 42.94 -13.80
C GLU A 677 -25.86 42.22 -13.91
N ILE A 678 -26.77 42.68 -14.80
CA ILE A 678 -28.04 42.01 -15.12
C ILE A 678 -27.77 40.61 -15.70
N GLU A 679 -26.89 40.49 -16.69
CA GLU A 679 -26.53 39.19 -17.29
C GLU A 679 -25.96 38.22 -16.24
N VAL A 680 -25.10 38.68 -15.34
CA VAL A 680 -24.57 37.86 -14.24
C VAL A 680 -25.69 37.37 -13.31
N ILE A 681 -26.63 38.24 -12.91
CA ILE A 681 -27.74 37.86 -12.02
C ILE A 681 -28.70 36.91 -12.73
N VAL A 682 -29.03 37.16 -14.01
CA VAL A 682 -29.94 36.33 -14.80
C VAL A 682 -29.36 34.93 -15.07
N ARG A 683 -28.07 34.81 -15.39
CA ARG A 683 -27.40 33.50 -15.53
C ARG A 683 -27.46 32.68 -14.23
N LEU A 684 -27.26 33.33 -13.08
CA LEU A 684 -27.39 32.69 -11.75
C LEU A 684 -28.85 32.33 -11.43
N ALA A 685 -29.80 33.22 -11.74
CA ALA A 685 -31.23 32.99 -11.56
C ALA A 685 -31.71 31.79 -12.40
N ALA A 686 -31.23 31.68 -13.63
CA ALA A 686 -31.50 30.55 -14.52
C ALA A 686 -30.90 29.23 -14.02
N GLN A 687 -29.72 29.28 -13.40
CA GLN A 687 -29.08 28.14 -12.72
C GLN A 687 -29.86 27.67 -11.48
N GLN A 688 -30.76 28.50 -10.93
CA GLN A 688 -31.53 28.22 -9.71
C GLN A 688 -33.07 28.23 -9.94
N GLY A 689 -33.51 28.23 -11.19
CA GLY A 689 -34.93 28.17 -11.57
C GLY A 689 -35.76 29.42 -11.25
N GLN A 690 -35.14 30.57 -11.01
CA GLN A 690 -35.78 31.78 -10.48
C GLN A 690 -36.39 32.66 -11.57
N VAL A 691 -37.35 32.11 -12.31
CA VAL A 691 -37.98 32.76 -13.48
C VAL A 691 -38.57 34.16 -13.17
N ASN A 692 -39.17 34.34 -11.99
CA ASN A 692 -39.76 35.62 -11.58
C ASN A 692 -38.73 36.76 -11.43
N ILE A 693 -37.47 36.42 -11.09
CA ILE A 693 -36.38 37.39 -11.00
C ILE A 693 -35.91 37.79 -12.40
N ILE A 694 -35.84 36.83 -13.32
CA ILE A 694 -35.47 37.05 -14.72
C ILE A 694 -36.51 37.99 -15.38
N ASP A 695 -37.79 37.65 -15.22
CA ASP A 695 -38.93 38.40 -15.74
C ASP A 695 -38.93 39.85 -15.22
N TYR A 696 -38.83 40.02 -13.90
CA TYR A 696 -38.77 41.35 -13.27
C TYR A 696 -37.56 42.18 -13.73
N LEU A 697 -36.37 41.58 -13.85
CA LEU A 697 -35.17 42.31 -14.28
C LEU A 697 -35.26 42.76 -15.74
N TYR A 698 -35.87 41.97 -16.62
CA TYR A 698 -36.07 42.36 -18.01
C TYR A 698 -37.12 43.49 -18.14
N ASP A 699 -38.26 43.34 -17.47
CA ASP A 699 -39.33 44.36 -17.47
C ASP A 699 -38.90 45.69 -16.81
N ALA A 700 -38.17 45.64 -15.70
CA ALA A 700 -37.82 46.83 -14.92
C ALA A 700 -36.63 47.63 -15.48
N TYR A 701 -35.72 46.98 -16.24
CA TYR A 701 -34.51 47.60 -16.79
C TYR A 701 -34.52 47.74 -18.32
N ASP A 702 -35.61 47.36 -19.00
CA ASP A 702 -35.77 47.45 -20.48
C ASP A 702 -34.60 46.79 -21.25
N TYR A 703 -34.14 45.64 -20.76
CA TYR A 703 -32.98 44.91 -21.30
C TYR A 703 -33.41 43.77 -22.22
N GLU A 704 -32.99 43.84 -23.49
CA GLU A 704 -33.19 42.77 -24.48
C GLU A 704 -31.93 41.88 -24.59
N PRO A 705 -31.99 40.59 -24.18
CA PRO A 705 -30.85 39.69 -24.23
C PRO A 705 -30.50 39.24 -25.66
N SER A 706 -29.20 39.16 -25.96
CA SER A 706 -28.72 38.65 -27.26
C SER A 706 -28.98 37.14 -27.45
N THR A 707 -28.94 36.66 -28.70
CA THR A 707 -29.08 35.22 -29.00
C THR A 707 -28.04 34.35 -28.30
N ASP A 708 -26.82 34.87 -28.14
CA ASP A 708 -25.71 34.15 -27.51
C ASP A 708 -25.86 34.15 -25.98
N GLU A 709 -26.49 35.19 -25.43
CA GLU A 709 -26.85 35.23 -24.02
C GLU A 709 -28.00 34.28 -23.69
N ILE A 710 -29.06 34.24 -24.51
CA ILE A 710 -30.14 33.26 -24.38
C ILE A 710 -29.59 31.82 -24.49
N ALA A 711 -28.62 31.57 -25.37
CA ALA A 711 -27.94 30.27 -25.42
C ALA A 711 -27.20 29.93 -24.11
N THR A 712 -26.56 30.92 -23.49
CA THR A 712 -25.85 30.77 -22.20
C THR A 712 -26.82 30.54 -21.04
N ILE A 713 -27.94 31.27 -21.01
CA ILE A 713 -29.01 31.14 -20.02
C ILE A 713 -29.70 29.77 -20.13
N LEU A 714 -30.09 29.37 -21.35
CA LEU A 714 -30.68 28.05 -21.61
C LEU A 714 -29.71 26.94 -21.23
N LYS A 715 -28.41 27.09 -21.50
CA LYS A 715 -27.38 26.14 -21.05
C LYS A 715 -27.39 25.96 -19.52
N GLN A 716 -27.43 27.06 -18.74
CA GLN A 716 -27.49 26.95 -17.28
C GLN A 716 -28.79 26.28 -16.80
N ALA A 717 -29.94 26.66 -17.37
CA ALA A 717 -31.23 26.07 -17.01
C ALA A 717 -31.30 24.57 -17.37
N ILE A 718 -30.76 24.17 -18.53
CA ILE A 718 -30.68 22.77 -18.97
C ILE A 718 -29.78 21.95 -18.05
N THR A 719 -28.58 22.44 -17.73
CA THR A 719 -27.62 21.74 -16.85
C THR A 719 -28.18 21.48 -15.44
N ASN A 720 -29.15 22.26 -14.98
CA ASN A 720 -29.80 22.11 -13.67
C ASN A 720 -31.28 21.65 -13.79
N ASN A 721 -31.69 21.16 -14.97
CA ASN A 721 -33.04 20.63 -15.27
C ASN A 721 -34.21 21.60 -14.93
N HIS A 722 -34.01 22.91 -15.05
CA HIS A 722 -35.00 23.94 -14.71
C HIS A 722 -35.98 24.23 -15.86
N LEU A 723 -36.96 23.34 -16.03
CA LEU A 723 -37.99 23.42 -17.08
C LEU A 723 -38.78 24.73 -17.10
N ASN A 724 -38.99 25.40 -15.96
CA ASN A 724 -39.73 26.66 -15.90
C ASN A 724 -38.99 27.81 -16.61
N VAL A 725 -37.68 27.94 -16.41
CA VAL A 725 -36.83 28.93 -17.10
C VAL A 725 -36.73 28.60 -18.59
N VAL A 726 -36.58 27.32 -18.95
CA VAL A 726 -36.60 26.91 -20.36
C VAL A 726 -37.93 27.26 -21.02
N LYS A 727 -39.07 26.97 -20.38
CA LYS A 727 -40.42 27.33 -20.87
C LYS A 727 -40.56 28.83 -21.11
N TYR A 728 -40.08 29.66 -20.18
CA TYR A 728 -40.09 31.11 -20.30
C TYR A 728 -39.42 31.58 -21.61
N PHE A 729 -38.14 31.29 -21.81
CA PHE A 729 -37.41 31.73 -23.02
C PHE A 729 -37.96 31.13 -24.33
N TYR A 730 -38.61 29.96 -24.29
CA TYR A 730 -39.29 29.38 -25.45
C TYR A 730 -40.68 29.99 -25.73
N GLN A 731 -41.21 30.81 -24.83
CA GLN A 731 -42.52 31.48 -24.92
C GLN A 731 -42.40 33.01 -25.05
N SER A 732 -41.28 33.60 -24.62
CA SER A 732 -40.95 35.02 -24.82
C SER A 732 -40.79 35.40 -26.29
N SER A 733 -40.87 36.70 -26.58
CA SER A 733 -40.68 37.28 -27.93
C SER A 733 -39.21 37.51 -28.34
N PHE A 734 -38.24 37.12 -27.51
CA PHE A 734 -36.82 37.37 -27.74
C PHE A 734 -36.26 36.63 -28.97
N ALA A 735 -35.19 37.18 -29.55
CA ALA A 735 -34.48 36.55 -30.67
C ALA A 735 -33.83 35.22 -30.24
N PHE A 736 -34.25 34.10 -30.83
CA PHE A 736 -33.83 32.78 -30.38
C PHE A 736 -32.50 32.29 -31.03
N PRO A 737 -31.68 31.48 -30.34
CA PRO A 737 -30.48 30.85 -30.90
C PRO A 737 -30.70 30.10 -32.22
N LYS A 738 -29.68 30.09 -33.09
CA LYS A 738 -29.70 29.35 -34.38
C LYS A 738 -29.78 27.83 -34.17
N GLN A 739 -30.34 27.11 -35.15
CA GLN A 739 -30.55 25.65 -35.10
C GLN A 739 -29.34 24.81 -34.67
N ALA A 740 -28.12 25.20 -35.04
CA ALA A 740 -26.90 24.51 -34.62
C ALA A 740 -26.71 24.56 -33.09
N VAL A 741 -27.02 25.70 -32.48
CA VAL A 741 -26.97 25.90 -31.02
C VAL A 741 -28.12 25.15 -30.35
N ILE A 742 -29.34 25.20 -30.89
CA ILE A 742 -30.48 24.41 -30.40
C ILE A 742 -30.14 22.91 -30.36
N ASN A 743 -29.58 22.38 -31.44
CA ASN A 743 -29.15 20.98 -31.49
C ASN A 743 -28.07 20.68 -30.43
N SER A 744 -27.14 21.61 -30.19
CA SER A 744 -26.11 21.47 -29.13
C SER A 744 -26.70 21.52 -27.71
N LEU A 745 -27.70 22.37 -27.48
CA LEU A 745 -28.42 22.47 -26.20
C LEU A 745 -29.23 21.19 -25.92
N PHE A 746 -29.81 20.58 -26.96
CA PHE A 746 -30.47 19.27 -26.81
C PHE A 746 -29.46 18.13 -26.55
N HIS A 747 -28.30 18.13 -27.22
CA HIS A 747 -27.24 17.17 -26.90
C HIS A 747 -26.76 17.33 -25.44
N LEU A 748 -26.59 18.57 -24.97
CA LEU A 748 -26.28 18.84 -23.56
C LEU A 748 -27.38 18.30 -22.62
N ALA A 749 -28.66 18.52 -22.93
CA ALA A 749 -29.77 18.03 -22.11
C ALA A 749 -29.75 16.49 -21.96
N ILE A 750 -29.34 15.78 -23.01
CA ILE A 750 -29.13 14.33 -23.00
C ILE A 750 -27.89 13.94 -22.19
N GLU A 751 -26.78 14.68 -22.30
CA GLU A 751 -25.54 14.44 -21.56
C GLU A 751 -25.69 14.66 -20.04
N VAL A 752 -26.54 15.61 -19.62
CA VAL A 752 -26.84 15.90 -18.20
C VAL A 752 -28.10 15.20 -17.68
N GLU A 753 -28.72 14.34 -18.49
CA GLU A 753 -29.97 13.62 -18.15
C GLU A 753 -31.11 14.53 -17.65
N ALA A 754 -31.32 15.67 -18.30
CA ALA A 754 -32.35 16.66 -17.93
C ALA A 754 -33.77 16.20 -18.34
N THR A 755 -34.30 15.20 -17.62
CA THR A 755 -35.52 14.43 -17.94
C THR A 755 -36.78 15.27 -18.13
N ASP A 756 -36.95 16.37 -17.39
CA ASP A 756 -38.10 17.28 -17.54
C ASP A 756 -37.98 18.18 -18.78
N VAL A 757 -36.75 18.54 -19.14
CA VAL A 757 -36.45 19.50 -20.21
C VAL A 757 -36.40 18.85 -21.60
N ILE A 758 -35.86 17.64 -21.69
CA ILE A 758 -35.76 16.85 -22.94
C ILE A 758 -37.10 16.75 -23.69
N PRO A 759 -38.22 16.27 -23.09
CA PRO A 759 -39.49 16.13 -23.81
C PRO A 759 -40.04 17.49 -24.24
N PHE A 760 -39.93 18.53 -23.40
CA PHE A 760 -40.42 19.88 -23.76
C PHE A 760 -39.67 20.47 -24.96
N ILE A 761 -38.33 20.42 -24.96
CA ILE A 761 -37.50 20.90 -26.08
C ILE A 761 -37.74 20.06 -27.34
N ALA A 762 -37.96 18.75 -27.21
CA ALA A 762 -38.25 17.89 -28.35
C ALA A 762 -39.67 18.08 -28.94
N GLU A 763 -40.67 18.46 -28.14
CA GLU A 763 -42.06 18.57 -28.58
C GLU A 763 -42.52 19.97 -28.99
N THR A 764 -41.78 21.04 -28.66
CA THR A 764 -42.17 22.41 -29.04
C THR A 764 -42.35 22.60 -30.55
N LYS A 765 -43.21 23.56 -30.94
CA LYS A 765 -43.54 23.86 -32.36
C LYS A 765 -42.43 24.64 -33.08
N GLN A 766 -41.70 25.46 -32.34
CA GLN A 766 -40.67 26.36 -32.85
C GLN A 766 -39.40 26.14 -32.02
N ASN A 767 -38.25 26.29 -32.66
CA ASN A 767 -36.94 26.12 -32.03
C ASN A 767 -36.68 24.73 -31.43
N ASN A 768 -37.31 23.67 -31.97
CA ASN A 768 -37.03 22.29 -31.58
C ASN A 768 -35.72 21.77 -32.24
N PRO A 769 -35.06 20.76 -31.66
CA PRO A 769 -33.91 20.11 -32.28
C PRO A 769 -34.34 19.33 -33.52
N THR A 770 -33.42 19.18 -34.49
CA THR A 770 -33.73 18.42 -35.70
C THR A 770 -33.95 16.94 -35.40
N LEU A 771 -34.83 16.27 -36.17
CA LEU A 771 -35.06 14.83 -36.05
C LEU A 771 -33.75 14.01 -36.12
N SER A 772 -32.79 14.41 -36.96
CA SER A 772 -31.47 13.75 -37.02
C SER A 772 -30.64 13.93 -35.75
N THR A 773 -30.83 15.01 -34.99
CA THR A 773 -30.20 15.21 -33.68
C THR A 773 -30.84 14.29 -32.63
N ILE A 774 -32.17 14.18 -32.63
CA ILE A 774 -32.90 13.25 -31.75
C ILE A 774 -32.53 11.80 -32.04
N GLU A 775 -32.46 11.38 -33.31
CA GLU A 775 -32.10 10.01 -33.68
C GLU A 775 -30.66 9.64 -33.30
N LYS A 776 -29.71 10.59 -33.42
CA LYS A 776 -28.34 10.40 -32.92
C LYS A 776 -28.28 10.33 -31.40
N ALA A 777 -29.05 11.15 -30.70
CA ALA A 777 -29.17 11.09 -29.25
C ALA A 777 -29.76 9.73 -28.82
N PHE A 778 -30.84 9.28 -29.45
CA PHE A 778 -31.48 7.99 -29.23
C PHE A 778 -30.52 6.79 -29.41
N GLU A 779 -29.70 6.82 -30.46
CA GLU A 779 -28.63 5.84 -30.67
C GLU A 779 -27.59 5.89 -29.53
N GLN A 780 -27.16 7.09 -29.12
CA GLN A 780 -26.16 7.25 -28.07
C GLN A 780 -26.67 6.82 -26.68
N VAL A 781 -27.88 7.23 -26.27
CA VAL A 781 -28.47 6.81 -24.98
C VAL A 781 -28.72 5.31 -24.93
N THR A 782 -29.00 4.69 -26.09
CA THR A 782 -29.08 3.24 -26.18
C THR A 782 -27.72 2.57 -25.96
N LEU A 783 -26.65 3.06 -26.61
CA LEU A 783 -25.29 2.56 -26.40
C LEU A 783 -24.83 2.72 -24.94
N ASN A 784 -25.28 3.78 -24.27
CA ASN A 784 -25.03 4.05 -22.86
C ASN A 784 -25.95 3.26 -21.89
N GLN A 785 -26.97 2.56 -22.39
CA GLN A 785 -28.01 1.86 -21.61
C GLN A 785 -28.85 2.76 -20.67
N GLN A 786 -29.05 4.03 -21.02
CA GLN A 786 -29.85 5.00 -20.27
C GLN A 786 -31.36 4.77 -20.50
N LEU A 787 -31.94 3.75 -19.85
CA LEU A 787 -33.30 3.24 -20.10
C LEU A 787 -34.40 4.32 -20.02
N GLU A 788 -34.34 5.23 -19.05
CA GLU A 788 -35.31 6.32 -18.89
C GLU A 788 -35.29 7.28 -20.09
N LEU A 789 -34.09 7.63 -20.60
CA LEU A 789 -33.97 8.46 -21.79
C LEU A 789 -34.43 7.74 -23.06
N ILE A 790 -34.20 6.42 -23.17
CA ILE A 790 -34.74 5.61 -24.27
C ILE A 790 -36.28 5.68 -24.26
N GLN A 791 -36.90 5.54 -23.09
CA GLN A 791 -38.35 5.63 -22.91
C GLN A 791 -38.88 7.03 -23.28
N ILE A 792 -38.26 8.10 -22.75
CA ILE A 792 -38.65 9.49 -23.05
C ILE A 792 -38.59 9.75 -24.56
N LEU A 793 -37.52 9.33 -25.25
CA LEU A 793 -37.37 9.57 -26.68
C LEU A 793 -38.31 8.71 -27.54
N CYS A 794 -38.62 7.48 -27.14
CA CYS A 794 -39.63 6.65 -27.79
C CYS A 794 -41.05 7.21 -27.64
N ASN A 795 -41.37 7.85 -26.51
CA ASN A 795 -42.72 8.33 -26.19
C ASN A 795 -43.01 9.76 -26.71
N LEU A 796 -42.10 10.39 -27.46
CA LEU A 796 -42.30 11.73 -28.04
C LEU A 796 -43.45 11.74 -29.06
N SER A 797 -44.32 12.74 -29.00
CA SER A 797 -45.51 12.85 -29.88
C SER A 797 -45.22 13.41 -31.28
N ARG A 798 -44.13 14.17 -31.46
CA ARG A 798 -43.84 14.90 -32.72
C ARG A 798 -42.54 14.52 -33.40
N ASN A 799 -41.47 14.37 -32.63
CA ASN A 799 -40.12 14.10 -33.14
C ASN A 799 -39.60 12.73 -32.67
N THR A 800 -40.50 11.74 -32.61
CA THR A 800 -40.17 10.34 -32.30
C THR A 800 -39.09 9.82 -33.26
N PRO A 801 -38.06 9.09 -32.79
CA PRO A 801 -37.13 8.38 -33.66
C PRO A 801 -37.88 7.51 -34.67
N ARG A 802 -37.49 7.54 -35.95
CA ARG A 802 -38.21 6.76 -36.97
C ARG A 802 -38.11 5.26 -36.68
N PRO A 803 -39.14 4.44 -36.99
CA PRO A 803 -39.10 2.99 -36.75
C PRO A 803 -37.85 2.30 -37.29
N VAL A 804 -37.36 2.69 -38.47
CA VAL A 804 -36.13 2.15 -39.08
C VAL A 804 -34.88 2.40 -38.20
N VAL A 805 -34.83 3.50 -37.47
CA VAL A 805 -33.76 3.79 -36.51
C VAL A 805 -33.94 2.94 -35.26
N ILE A 806 -35.15 2.89 -34.69
CA ILE A 806 -35.46 2.03 -33.52
C ILE A 806 -35.08 0.56 -33.80
N GLU A 807 -35.51 0.03 -34.94
CA GLU A 807 -35.22 -1.35 -35.36
C GLU A 807 -33.71 -1.60 -35.58
N ARG A 808 -33.00 -0.66 -36.21
CA ARG A 808 -31.53 -0.75 -36.37
C ARG A 808 -30.82 -0.75 -35.01
N THR A 809 -31.24 0.14 -34.12
CA THR A 809 -30.65 0.31 -32.80
C THR A 809 -30.95 -0.90 -31.90
N PHE A 810 -32.14 -1.49 -32.00
CA PHE A 810 -32.47 -2.76 -31.33
C PHE A 810 -31.60 -3.93 -31.82
N ILE A 811 -31.42 -4.10 -33.14
CA ILE A 811 -30.48 -5.10 -33.68
C ILE A 811 -29.06 -4.85 -33.13
N LYS A 812 -28.65 -3.58 -33.01
CA LYS A 812 -27.33 -3.22 -32.48
C LYS A 812 -27.19 -3.49 -30.99
N ALA A 813 -28.23 -3.23 -30.20
CA ALA A 813 -28.30 -3.55 -28.77
C ALA A 813 -28.14 -5.07 -28.55
N CYS A 814 -28.90 -5.88 -29.29
CA CYS A 814 -28.80 -7.33 -29.27
C CYS A 814 -27.43 -7.85 -29.77
N GLN A 815 -26.79 -7.19 -30.75
CA GLN A 815 -25.44 -7.54 -31.19
C GLN A 815 -24.38 -7.26 -30.10
N LEU A 816 -24.51 -6.15 -29.37
CA LEU A 816 -23.53 -5.69 -28.38
C LEU A 816 -23.76 -6.24 -26.97
N GLY A 817 -24.92 -6.80 -26.66
CA GLY A 817 -25.25 -7.31 -25.33
C GLY A 817 -25.88 -6.27 -24.40
N LEU A 818 -26.52 -5.24 -24.95
CA LEU A 818 -27.13 -4.15 -24.18
C LEU A 818 -28.50 -4.58 -23.63
N PHE A 819 -28.47 -5.34 -22.53
CA PHE A 819 -29.60 -6.08 -21.98
C PHE A 819 -30.86 -5.22 -21.76
N PHE A 820 -30.77 -4.14 -20.99
CA PHE A 820 -31.95 -3.35 -20.60
C PHE A 820 -32.64 -2.68 -21.80
N ALA A 821 -31.86 -2.18 -22.76
CA ALA A 821 -32.38 -1.60 -23.98
C ALA A 821 -33.03 -2.67 -24.89
N ALA A 822 -32.37 -3.81 -25.06
CA ALA A 822 -32.88 -4.93 -25.84
C ALA A 822 -34.20 -5.48 -25.25
N GLN A 823 -34.26 -5.65 -23.92
CA GLN A 823 -35.48 -6.06 -23.22
C GLN A 823 -36.60 -5.03 -23.43
N TYR A 824 -36.34 -3.74 -23.19
CA TYR A 824 -37.35 -2.69 -23.36
C TYR A 824 -37.95 -2.63 -24.76
N PHE A 825 -37.12 -2.65 -25.82
CA PHE A 825 -37.62 -2.58 -27.20
C PHE A 825 -38.51 -3.77 -27.58
N TYR A 826 -38.31 -4.95 -26.96
CA TYR A 826 -39.07 -6.16 -27.24
C TYR A 826 -40.32 -6.31 -26.38
N GLU A 827 -40.24 -5.94 -25.10
CA GLU A 827 -41.34 -6.07 -24.14
C GLU A 827 -42.28 -4.85 -24.12
N SER A 828 -41.93 -3.76 -24.83
CA SER A 828 -42.77 -2.57 -24.95
C SER A 828 -44.17 -2.88 -25.53
N PRO A 829 -45.27 -2.45 -24.86
CA PRO A 829 -46.63 -2.65 -25.33
C PRO A 829 -46.91 -2.08 -26.74
N GLU A 830 -46.15 -1.06 -27.14
CA GLU A 830 -46.34 -0.32 -28.40
C GLU A 830 -45.82 -1.08 -29.63
N LYS A 831 -45.17 -2.23 -29.45
CA LYS A 831 -44.59 -3.06 -30.52
C LYS A 831 -43.60 -2.28 -31.39
N LEU A 832 -42.58 -1.73 -30.72
CA LEU A 832 -41.53 -0.89 -31.29
C LEU A 832 -40.69 -1.58 -32.40
N VAL A 833 -40.75 -2.91 -32.52
CA VAL A 833 -39.93 -3.72 -33.44
C VAL A 833 -40.77 -4.76 -34.19
N SER A 834 -40.49 -4.96 -35.49
CA SER A 834 -41.17 -5.99 -36.29
C SER A 834 -40.62 -7.41 -36.04
N GLN A 835 -41.41 -8.44 -36.34
CA GLN A 835 -40.99 -9.86 -36.20
C GLN A 835 -39.73 -10.20 -37.04
N SER A 836 -39.58 -9.57 -38.21
CA SER A 836 -38.37 -9.69 -39.04
C SER A 836 -37.13 -9.13 -38.36
N THR A 837 -37.26 -7.95 -37.73
CA THR A 837 -36.20 -7.30 -36.97
C THR A 837 -35.86 -8.10 -35.73
N PHE A 838 -36.87 -8.58 -35.00
CA PHE A 838 -36.68 -9.48 -33.85
C PHE A 838 -35.89 -10.73 -34.22
N LYS A 839 -36.28 -11.45 -35.29
CA LYS A 839 -35.55 -12.64 -35.74
C LYS A 839 -34.07 -12.35 -36.03
N ASN A 840 -33.76 -11.23 -36.69
CA ASN A 840 -32.38 -10.82 -36.95
C ASN A 840 -31.63 -10.47 -35.66
N ALA A 841 -32.24 -9.66 -34.78
CA ALA A 841 -31.66 -9.27 -33.50
C ALA A 841 -31.37 -10.48 -32.60
N PHE A 842 -32.30 -11.43 -32.53
CA PHE A 842 -32.16 -12.71 -31.82
C PHE A 842 -30.99 -13.54 -32.38
N GLU A 843 -30.85 -13.64 -33.71
CA GLU A 843 -29.70 -14.30 -34.33
C GLU A 843 -28.37 -13.56 -34.06
N GLN A 844 -28.35 -12.22 -34.03
CA GLN A 844 -27.16 -11.47 -33.62
C GLN A 844 -26.77 -11.73 -32.16
N ALA A 845 -27.74 -11.73 -31.24
CA ALA A 845 -27.48 -12.02 -29.83
C ALA A 845 -26.91 -13.43 -29.64
N ILE A 846 -27.43 -14.42 -30.36
CA ILE A 846 -26.88 -15.79 -30.37
C ILE A 846 -25.49 -15.84 -30.98
N ALA A 847 -25.26 -15.21 -32.13
CA ALA A 847 -23.96 -15.24 -32.81
C ALA A 847 -22.84 -14.64 -31.95
N ASN A 848 -23.15 -13.65 -31.11
CA ASN A 848 -22.20 -13.04 -30.18
C ASN A 848 -22.13 -13.78 -28.83
N GLY A 849 -23.21 -14.44 -28.40
CA GLY A 849 -23.25 -15.30 -27.21
C GLY A 849 -23.93 -14.69 -25.98
N HIS A 850 -24.81 -13.71 -26.19
CA HIS A 850 -25.43 -12.92 -25.11
C HIS A 850 -26.56 -13.69 -24.42
N MET A 851 -26.20 -14.58 -23.49
CA MET A 851 -27.11 -15.48 -22.78
C MET A 851 -28.31 -14.75 -22.17
N GLU A 852 -28.07 -13.67 -21.41
CA GLU A 852 -29.10 -12.97 -20.64
C GLU A 852 -30.24 -12.45 -21.52
N ILE A 853 -29.91 -11.88 -22.68
CA ILE A 853 -30.88 -11.41 -23.68
C ILE A 853 -31.73 -12.59 -24.20
N ILE A 854 -31.09 -13.72 -24.53
CA ILE A 854 -31.80 -14.90 -25.05
C ILE A 854 -32.69 -15.52 -23.97
N THR A 855 -32.21 -15.63 -22.74
CA THR A 855 -33.00 -16.15 -21.61
C THR A 855 -34.19 -15.24 -21.29
N SER A 856 -34.00 -13.91 -21.28
CA SER A 856 -35.09 -12.95 -21.06
C SER A 856 -36.14 -13.04 -22.16
N PHE A 857 -35.74 -12.99 -23.44
CA PHE A 857 -36.69 -13.13 -24.55
C PHE A 857 -37.44 -14.47 -24.52
N CYS A 858 -36.74 -15.60 -24.35
CA CYS A 858 -37.36 -16.92 -24.31
C CYS A 858 -38.30 -17.16 -23.12
N ASN A 859 -38.12 -16.42 -22.02
CA ASN A 859 -38.96 -16.45 -20.83
C ASN A 859 -40.02 -15.32 -20.80
N SER A 860 -40.08 -14.45 -21.81
CA SER A 860 -40.99 -13.31 -21.82
C SER A 860 -42.46 -13.76 -21.83
N SER A 861 -43.24 -13.22 -20.88
CA SER A 861 -44.66 -13.54 -20.74
C SER A 861 -45.58 -12.74 -21.68
N THR A 862 -45.08 -11.62 -22.21
CA THR A 862 -45.84 -10.72 -23.10
C THR A 862 -45.69 -11.11 -24.56
N ASN A 863 -44.46 -11.39 -25.00
CA ASN A 863 -44.12 -11.75 -26.38
C ASN A 863 -43.12 -12.93 -26.37
N PRO A 864 -43.55 -14.20 -26.21
CA PRO A 864 -42.63 -15.33 -26.33
C PRO A 864 -42.19 -15.58 -27.79
N PRO A 865 -40.93 -15.96 -28.06
CA PRO A 865 -40.44 -16.27 -29.40
C PRO A 865 -41.18 -17.45 -30.04
N ASP A 866 -41.49 -17.36 -31.32
CA ASP A 866 -42.13 -18.47 -32.03
C ASP A 866 -41.17 -19.67 -32.21
N GLN A 867 -41.74 -20.86 -32.42
CA GLN A 867 -40.98 -22.11 -32.59
C GLN A 867 -39.96 -22.06 -33.74
N SER A 868 -40.19 -21.24 -34.77
CA SER A 868 -39.24 -21.06 -35.89
C SER A 868 -38.02 -20.25 -35.46
N VAL A 869 -38.20 -19.27 -34.57
CA VAL A 869 -37.09 -18.51 -33.96
C VAL A 869 -36.29 -19.40 -33.01
N ILE A 870 -36.94 -20.20 -32.15
CA ILE A 870 -36.25 -21.15 -31.25
C ILE A 870 -35.45 -22.20 -32.05
N ASP A 871 -36.05 -22.80 -33.07
CA ASP A 871 -35.39 -23.76 -33.97
C ASP A 871 -34.18 -23.14 -34.68
N GLN A 872 -34.35 -21.92 -35.23
CA GLN A 872 -33.23 -21.21 -35.85
C GLN A 872 -32.15 -20.85 -34.83
N GLY A 873 -32.55 -20.55 -33.59
CA GLY A 873 -31.65 -20.21 -32.50
C GLY A 873 -30.67 -21.33 -32.16
N VAL A 874 -31.15 -22.56 -31.94
CA VAL A 874 -30.25 -23.70 -31.67
C VAL A 874 -29.35 -24.03 -32.87
N ILE A 875 -29.84 -23.84 -34.10
CA ILE A 875 -29.05 -24.04 -35.33
C ILE A 875 -27.94 -22.98 -35.42
N SER A 876 -28.24 -21.70 -35.20
CA SER A 876 -27.27 -20.62 -35.27
C SER A 876 -26.28 -20.67 -34.09
N ALA A 877 -26.70 -21.07 -32.88
CA ALA A 877 -25.82 -21.31 -31.74
C ALA A 877 -24.81 -22.45 -32.02
N ALA A 878 -25.28 -23.54 -32.64
CA ALA A 878 -24.40 -24.65 -33.02
C ALA A 878 -23.50 -24.34 -34.22
N LYS A 879 -23.90 -23.41 -35.09
CA LYS A 879 -23.08 -22.88 -36.18
C LYS A 879 -21.95 -21.96 -35.70
N THR A 880 -22.16 -21.26 -34.57
CA THR A 880 -21.19 -20.28 -34.01
C THR A 880 -20.46 -20.78 -32.76
N GLY A 881 -20.60 -22.06 -32.41
CA GLY A 881 -19.86 -22.71 -31.33
C GLY A 881 -20.30 -22.33 -29.91
N LYS A 882 -21.50 -21.78 -29.74
CA LYS A 882 -21.97 -21.24 -28.45
C LYS A 882 -22.57 -22.34 -27.57
N LEU A 883 -21.69 -23.13 -26.94
CA LEU A 883 -22.05 -24.29 -26.11
C LEU A 883 -23.15 -24.00 -25.09
N SER A 884 -23.00 -22.98 -24.25
CA SER A 884 -23.97 -22.66 -23.19
C SER A 884 -25.36 -22.33 -23.73
N LEU A 885 -25.46 -21.65 -24.88
CA LEU A 885 -26.75 -21.37 -25.53
C LEU A 885 -27.40 -22.66 -26.05
N VAL A 886 -26.60 -23.59 -26.58
CA VAL A 886 -27.09 -24.91 -27.01
C VAL A 886 -27.59 -25.72 -25.82
N GLU A 887 -26.87 -25.72 -24.70
CA GLU A 887 -27.30 -26.34 -23.43
C GLU A 887 -28.62 -25.72 -22.94
N TYR A 888 -28.71 -24.39 -22.92
CA TYR A 888 -29.94 -23.68 -22.55
C TYR A 888 -31.13 -24.09 -23.45
N PHE A 889 -30.99 -24.00 -24.77
CA PHE A 889 -32.04 -24.44 -25.71
C PHE A 889 -32.41 -25.93 -25.54
N CYS A 890 -31.45 -26.81 -25.26
CA CYS A 890 -31.71 -28.23 -25.00
C CYS A 890 -32.41 -28.49 -23.66
N SER A 891 -32.19 -27.63 -22.66
CA SER A 891 -32.82 -27.70 -21.33
C SER A 891 -34.28 -27.21 -21.29
N MET A 892 -34.73 -26.47 -22.32
CA MET A 892 -36.08 -25.90 -22.37
C MET A 892 -37.20 -26.97 -22.29
N THR A 893 -38.20 -26.67 -21.47
CA THR A 893 -39.43 -27.46 -21.34
C THR A 893 -40.45 -27.12 -22.43
N SER A 894 -41.35 -28.08 -22.71
CA SER A 894 -42.46 -27.89 -23.67
C SER A 894 -43.36 -26.70 -23.28
N PRO A 895 -43.84 -25.86 -24.22
CA PRO A 895 -43.72 -26.02 -25.68
C PRO A 895 -42.42 -25.48 -26.30
N ASN A 896 -41.62 -24.68 -25.59
CA ASN A 896 -40.49 -23.93 -26.15
C ASN A 896 -39.24 -24.79 -26.47
N LYS A 897 -39.38 -26.12 -26.59
CA LYS A 897 -38.25 -27.01 -26.87
C LYS A 897 -37.93 -27.01 -28.38
N PRO A 898 -36.65 -26.95 -28.80
CA PRO A 898 -36.29 -27.04 -30.22
C PRO A 898 -36.80 -28.33 -30.86
N ARG A 899 -37.38 -28.23 -32.07
CA ARG A 899 -37.89 -29.40 -32.80
C ARG A 899 -36.73 -30.29 -33.24
N GLN A 900 -37.01 -31.59 -33.32
CA GLN A 900 -36.02 -32.60 -33.67
C GLN A 900 -35.32 -32.35 -35.01
N ARG A 901 -36.00 -31.78 -36.00
CA ARG A 901 -35.39 -31.37 -37.28
C ARG A 901 -34.32 -30.29 -37.09
N ALA A 902 -34.54 -29.34 -36.18
CA ALA A 902 -33.57 -28.29 -35.86
C ALA A 902 -32.35 -28.86 -35.13
N LEU A 903 -32.54 -29.80 -34.20
CA LEU A 903 -31.42 -30.50 -33.53
C LEU A 903 -30.54 -31.28 -34.52
N VAL A 904 -31.12 -31.98 -35.51
CA VAL A 904 -30.36 -32.65 -36.58
C VAL A 904 -29.60 -31.63 -37.46
N GLN A 905 -30.21 -30.47 -37.73
CA GLN A 905 -29.53 -29.39 -38.46
C GLN A 905 -28.40 -28.75 -37.63
N ALA A 906 -28.59 -28.59 -36.31
CA ALA A 906 -27.58 -28.09 -35.38
C ALA A 906 -26.36 -29.03 -35.31
N LEU A 907 -26.56 -30.35 -35.21
CA LEU A 907 -25.48 -31.35 -35.33
C LEU A 907 -24.71 -31.18 -36.65
N SER A 908 -25.42 -31.02 -37.77
CA SER A 908 -24.81 -30.78 -39.07
C SER A 908 -24.00 -29.46 -39.12
N GLN A 909 -24.48 -28.39 -38.49
CA GLN A 909 -23.75 -27.12 -38.41
C GLN A 909 -22.48 -27.23 -37.56
N ALA A 910 -22.55 -27.92 -36.42
CA ALA A 910 -21.39 -28.17 -35.57
C ALA A 910 -20.29 -28.94 -36.31
N ILE A 911 -20.64 -29.99 -37.07
CA ILE A 911 -19.68 -30.72 -37.93
C ILE A 911 -19.12 -29.81 -39.05
N ASN A 912 -19.96 -28.98 -39.66
CA ASN A 912 -19.50 -28.08 -40.72
C ASN A 912 -18.46 -27.06 -40.22
N HIS A 913 -18.58 -26.58 -38.98
CA HIS A 913 -17.74 -25.52 -38.40
C HIS A 913 -16.70 -25.99 -37.36
N ASP A 914 -16.61 -27.31 -37.12
CA ASP A 914 -15.66 -27.95 -36.19
C ASP A 914 -15.91 -27.70 -34.69
N HIS A 915 -17.18 -27.58 -34.31
CA HIS A 915 -17.57 -27.35 -32.92
C HIS A 915 -17.82 -28.68 -32.20
N THR A 916 -16.74 -29.44 -31.98
CA THR A 916 -16.78 -30.79 -31.39
C THR A 916 -17.48 -30.84 -30.03
N GLU A 917 -17.19 -29.92 -29.11
CA GLU A 917 -17.86 -29.88 -27.80
C GLU A 917 -19.38 -29.73 -27.93
N VAL A 918 -19.84 -28.78 -28.75
CA VAL A 918 -21.25 -28.59 -29.07
C VAL A 918 -21.87 -29.83 -29.70
N PHE A 919 -21.16 -30.50 -30.61
CA PHE A 919 -21.61 -31.75 -31.20
C PHE A 919 -21.81 -32.84 -30.11
N THR A 920 -20.83 -33.04 -29.23
CA THR A 920 -20.95 -34.04 -28.15
C THR A 920 -22.10 -33.72 -27.19
N THR A 921 -22.31 -32.45 -26.85
CA THR A 921 -23.38 -32.02 -25.94
C THR A 921 -24.77 -32.15 -26.58
N LEU A 922 -24.92 -31.80 -27.87
CA LEU A 922 -26.15 -32.09 -28.62
C LEU A 922 -26.47 -33.60 -28.61
N CYS A 923 -25.48 -34.47 -28.83
CA CYS A 923 -25.68 -35.92 -28.74
C CYS A 923 -26.19 -36.33 -27.34
N ARG A 924 -25.49 -35.92 -26.27
CA ARG A 924 -25.88 -36.23 -24.87
C ARG A 924 -27.29 -35.74 -24.50
N SER A 925 -27.67 -34.53 -24.90
CA SER A 925 -28.97 -33.93 -24.57
C SER A 925 -30.15 -34.47 -25.40
N SER A 926 -29.87 -35.22 -26.47
CA SER A 926 -30.87 -35.61 -27.49
C SER A 926 -31.54 -36.96 -27.24
N THR A 927 -32.23 -37.08 -26.10
CA THR A 927 -32.84 -38.34 -25.61
C THR A 927 -33.87 -39.01 -26.55
N ASN A 928 -34.28 -38.38 -27.65
CA ASN A 928 -35.23 -38.93 -28.64
C ASN A 928 -34.83 -38.69 -30.12
N LEU A 929 -33.53 -38.61 -30.46
CA LEU A 929 -33.14 -38.64 -31.88
C LEU A 929 -33.58 -39.95 -32.58
N SER A 930 -33.80 -39.88 -33.90
CA SER A 930 -33.78 -41.06 -34.78
C SER A 930 -32.32 -41.50 -34.90
N ARG A 931 -31.80 -42.04 -33.79
CA ARG A 931 -30.37 -42.10 -33.48
C ARG A 931 -29.58 -42.75 -34.63
N LYS A 932 -30.13 -43.82 -35.21
CA LYS A 932 -29.51 -44.57 -36.32
C LYS A 932 -29.33 -43.74 -37.60
N THR A 933 -30.34 -42.98 -38.04
CA THR A 933 -30.20 -42.19 -39.28
C THR A 933 -29.36 -40.94 -39.06
N SER A 934 -29.62 -40.20 -37.97
CA SER A 934 -28.90 -38.94 -37.70
C SER A 934 -27.42 -39.14 -37.36
N MET A 935 -27.05 -40.20 -36.63
CA MET A 935 -25.64 -40.50 -36.34
C MET A 935 -24.91 -41.04 -37.57
N LYS A 936 -25.57 -41.85 -38.42
CA LYS A 936 -25.01 -42.25 -39.73
C LYS A 936 -24.71 -41.04 -40.60
N ASP A 937 -25.67 -40.13 -40.79
CA ASP A 937 -25.45 -38.94 -41.62
C ASP A 937 -24.38 -38.01 -41.03
N SER A 938 -24.29 -37.93 -39.70
CA SER A 938 -23.24 -37.21 -38.97
C SER A 938 -21.85 -37.80 -39.21
N LEU A 939 -21.69 -39.13 -39.09
CA LEU A 939 -20.45 -39.85 -39.38
C LEU A 939 -19.99 -39.61 -40.82
N LEU A 940 -20.90 -39.77 -41.79
CA LEU A 940 -20.60 -39.58 -43.21
C LEU A 940 -20.23 -38.12 -43.53
N LEU A 941 -20.85 -37.14 -42.86
CA LEU A 941 -20.51 -35.73 -43.00
C LEU A 941 -19.15 -35.40 -42.35
N ALA A 942 -18.87 -35.93 -41.16
CA ALA A 942 -17.60 -35.74 -40.45
C ALA A 942 -16.42 -36.34 -41.23
N ALA A 943 -16.56 -37.58 -41.71
CA ALA A 943 -15.57 -38.25 -42.56
C ALA A 943 -15.35 -37.53 -43.91
N LYS A 944 -16.39 -36.91 -44.48
CA LYS A 944 -16.29 -36.04 -45.67
C LYS A 944 -15.62 -34.70 -45.39
N LYS A 945 -15.73 -34.17 -44.16
CA LYS A 945 -15.27 -32.84 -43.75
C LYS A 945 -13.91 -32.82 -43.05
N GLY A 946 -13.35 -33.98 -42.70
CA GLY A 946 -12.09 -34.08 -41.97
C GLY A 946 -12.22 -33.89 -40.45
N ARG A 947 -13.42 -34.05 -39.89
CA ARG A 947 -13.66 -33.83 -38.45
C ARG A 947 -13.32 -35.09 -37.65
N LYS A 948 -12.03 -35.32 -37.42
CA LYS A 948 -11.49 -36.54 -36.84
C LYS A 948 -12.09 -36.82 -35.46
N GLU A 949 -12.07 -35.84 -34.57
CA GLU A 949 -12.51 -35.94 -33.18
C GLU A 949 -14.01 -36.27 -33.06
N ILE A 950 -14.82 -35.80 -34.03
CA ILE A 950 -16.24 -36.16 -34.14
C ILE A 950 -16.42 -37.61 -34.63
N VAL A 951 -15.59 -38.08 -35.58
CA VAL A 951 -15.59 -39.48 -36.01
C VAL A 951 -15.17 -40.39 -34.84
N GLU A 952 -14.12 -40.02 -34.10
CA GLU A 952 -13.68 -40.75 -32.91
C GLU A 952 -14.78 -40.81 -31.84
N TYR A 953 -15.40 -39.66 -31.51
CA TYR A 953 -16.51 -39.62 -30.56
C TYR A 953 -17.66 -40.54 -30.97
N LEU A 954 -18.07 -40.51 -32.25
CA LEU A 954 -19.15 -41.34 -32.78
C LEU A 954 -18.82 -42.84 -32.75
N CYS A 955 -17.60 -43.21 -33.12
CA CYS A 955 -17.15 -44.60 -33.12
C CYS A 955 -16.88 -45.16 -31.71
N VAL A 956 -16.67 -44.31 -30.69
CA VAL A 956 -16.51 -44.74 -29.29
C VAL A 956 -17.82 -44.74 -28.51
N ASN A 957 -18.66 -43.71 -28.67
CA ASN A 957 -19.82 -43.47 -27.78
C ASN A 957 -21.18 -43.81 -28.41
N GLU A 958 -21.27 -43.89 -29.75
CA GLU A 958 -22.52 -44.09 -30.49
C GLU A 958 -22.43 -45.30 -31.44
N ILE A 959 -21.53 -46.26 -31.18
CA ILE A 959 -21.26 -47.38 -32.09
C ILE A 959 -22.50 -48.28 -32.31
N ASP A 960 -23.35 -48.46 -31.30
CA ASP A 960 -24.64 -49.17 -31.40
C ASP A 960 -25.66 -48.49 -32.35
N ALA A 961 -25.49 -47.19 -32.62
CA ALA A 961 -26.30 -46.44 -33.56
C ALA A 961 -25.78 -46.55 -35.01
N LEU A 962 -24.54 -46.99 -35.19
CA LEU A 962 -23.87 -47.13 -36.48
C LEU A 962 -23.99 -48.57 -36.98
N ASN A 963 -24.20 -48.76 -38.28
CA ASN A 963 -24.15 -50.07 -38.92
C ASN A 963 -22.86 -50.23 -39.74
N GLN A 964 -22.49 -51.47 -40.06
CA GLN A 964 -21.33 -51.79 -40.90
C GLN A 964 -21.28 -50.94 -42.19
N ASP A 965 -22.43 -50.76 -42.87
CA ASP A 965 -22.50 -49.90 -44.07
C ASP A 965 -22.12 -48.45 -43.79
N ALA A 966 -22.47 -47.88 -42.62
CA ALA A 966 -22.12 -46.51 -42.27
C ALA A 966 -20.60 -46.35 -42.15
N ILE A 967 -19.93 -47.28 -41.46
CA ILE A 967 -18.47 -47.33 -41.32
C ILE A 967 -17.80 -47.49 -42.69
N GLU A 968 -18.25 -48.45 -43.50
CA GLU A 968 -17.65 -48.72 -44.83
C GLU A 968 -17.85 -47.54 -45.81
N ASN A 969 -19.01 -46.88 -45.77
CA ASN A 969 -19.23 -45.66 -46.55
C ASN A 969 -18.43 -44.47 -46.00
N ALA A 970 -18.23 -44.35 -44.69
CA ALA A 970 -17.38 -43.33 -44.09
C ALA A 970 -15.91 -43.51 -44.52
N LEU A 971 -15.40 -44.74 -44.54
CA LEU A 971 -14.06 -45.07 -45.07
C LEU A 971 -13.91 -44.66 -46.55
N ILE A 972 -14.92 -44.98 -47.38
CA ILE A 972 -14.94 -44.58 -48.80
C ILE A 972 -15.01 -43.05 -48.96
N LEU A 973 -15.75 -42.34 -48.10
CA LEU A 973 -15.82 -40.87 -48.11
C LEU A 973 -14.50 -40.23 -47.64
N ALA A 974 -13.94 -40.65 -46.51
CA ALA A 974 -12.65 -40.18 -46.01
C ALA A 974 -11.55 -40.37 -47.09
N THR A 975 -11.54 -41.53 -47.75
CA THR A 975 -10.64 -41.80 -48.88
C THR A 975 -10.96 -40.91 -50.09
N LYS A 976 -12.23 -40.68 -50.43
CA LYS A 976 -12.61 -39.78 -51.54
C LYS A 976 -12.22 -38.32 -51.29
N PHE A 977 -12.27 -37.88 -50.04
CA PHE A 977 -12.01 -36.50 -49.61
C PHE A 977 -10.61 -36.29 -49.00
N ARG A 978 -9.71 -37.27 -49.14
CA ARG A 978 -8.28 -37.19 -48.76
C ARG A 978 -8.04 -36.93 -47.28
N GLN A 979 -8.65 -37.74 -46.42
CA GLN A 979 -8.57 -37.61 -44.95
C GLN A 979 -7.79 -38.82 -44.36
N PRO A 980 -6.44 -38.83 -44.42
CA PRO A 980 -5.63 -40.00 -44.08
C PRO A 980 -5.79 -40.45 -42.62
N GLU A 981 -5.91 -39.52 -41.68
CA GLU A 981 -6.05 -39.81 -40.25
C GLU A 981 -7.37 -40.52 -39.94
N ILE A 982 -8.45 -40.09 -40.61
CA ILE A 982 -9.77 -40.74 -40.50
C ILE A 982 -9.76 -42.11 -41.17
N VAL A 983 -9.04 -42.28 -42.29
CA VAL A 983 -8.87 -43.59 -42.93
C VAL A 983 -8.09 -44.56 -42.03
N ARG A 984 -7.02 -44.09 -41.35
CA ARG A 984 -6.28 -44.89 -40.37
C ARG A 984 -7.18 -45.31 -39.22
N TYR A 985 -7.82 -44.35 -38.57
CA TYR A 985 -8.71 -44.60 -37.43
C TYR A 985 -9.86 -45.58 -37.76
N LEU A 986 -10.58 -45.37 -38.87
CA LEU A 986 -11.68 -46.27 -39.28
C LEU A 986 -11.22 -47.68 -39.66
N CYS A 987 -9.94 -47.90 -39.96
CA CYS A 987 -9.37 -49.24 -40.14
C CYS A 987 -8.91 -49.90 -38.83
N GLU A 988 -8.78 -49.13 -37.75
CA GLU A 988 -8.22 -49.56 -36.46
C GLU A 988 -9.29 -49.75 -35.36
N ILE A 989 -10.53 -49.28 -35.57
CA ILE A 989 -11.65 -49.46 -34.63
C ILE A 989 -11.81 -50.94 -34.18
N PRO A 990 -12.04 -51.23 -32.88
CA PRO A 990 -12.14 -52.62 -32.41
C PRO A 990 -13.34 -53.38 -32.97
N GLU A 991 -14.50 -52.71 -33.00
CA GLU A 991 -15.80 -53.24 -33.44
C GLU A 991 -16.20 -52.65 -34.80
N ASN A 992 -17.07 -53.36 -35.55
CA ASN A 992 -17.52 -52.96 -36.90
C ASN A 992 -16.38 -52.67 -37.91
N LYS A 993 -15.25 -53.39 -37.81
CA LYS A 993 -14.09 -53.26 -38.72
C LYS A 993 -14.51 -53.34 -40.19
N PRO A 994 -14.06 -52.41 -41.08
CA PRO A 994 -14.39 -52.45 -42.50
C PRO A 994 -14.04 -53.79 -43.16
N GLY A 995 -14.97 -54.37 -43.92
CA GLY A 995 -14.74 -55.64 -44.61
C GLY A 995 -13.68 -55.51 -45.70
N LYS A 996 -12.98 -56.62 -46.02
CA LYS A 996 -11.93 -56.65 -47.06
C LYS A 996 -12.39 -56.07 -48.41
N LYS A 997 -13.69 -56.17 -48.74
CA LYS A 997 -14.31 -55.56 -49.92
C LYS A 997 -14.33 -54.02 -49.86
N ALA A 998 -14.68 -53.43 -48.73
CA ALA A 998 -14.66 -51.98 -48.53
C ALA A 998 -13.22 -51.43 -48.52
N ILE A 999 -12.29 -52.11 -47.85
CA ILE A 999 -10.86 -51.75 -47.87
C ILE A 999 -10.31 -51.79 -49.31
N ARG A 1000 -10.64 -52.82 -50.10
CA ARG A 1000 -10.27 -52.89 -51.52
C ARG A 1000 -10.90 -51.79 -52.37
N ASN A 1001 -12.16 -51.41 -52.10
CA ASN A 1001 -12.82 -50.30 -52.79
C ASN A 1001 -12.17 -48.94 -52.45
N ALA A 1002 -11.83 -48.72 -51.18
CA ALA A 1002 -11.08 -47.55 -50.71
C ALA A 1002 -9.68 -47.51 -51.36
N LEU A 1003 -8.93 -48.61 -51.35
CA LEU A 1003 -7.61 -48.71 -51.99
C LEU A 1003 -7.68 -48.38 -53.49
N ASN A 1004 -8.63 -48.98 -54.22
CA ASN A 1004 -8.85 -48.65 -55.64
C ASN A 1004 -9.18 -47.17 -55.86
N LYS A 1005 -9.94 -46.56 -54.93
CA LYS A 1005 -10.27 -45.13 -54.99
C LYS A 1005 -9.05 -44.24 -54.70
N ALA A 1006 -8.21 -44.61 -53.74
CA ALA A 1006 -6.96 -43.93 -53.40
C ALA A 1006 -5.97 -43.98 -54.57
N ILE A 1007 -5.77 -45.16 -55.18
CA ILE A 1007 -4.92 -45.35 -56.37
C ILE A 1007 -5.45 -44.50 -57.54
N GLY A 1008 -6.75 -44.62 -57.87
CA GLY A 1008 -7.38 -43.87 -58.96
C GLY A 1008 -7.42 -42.35 -58.76
N SER A 1009 -7.07 -41.85 -57.57
CA SER A 1009 -6.98 -40.41 -57.26
C SER A 1009 -5.58 -39.98 -56.78
N LYS A 1010 -4.57 -40.83 -56.98
CA LYS A 1010 -3.14 -40.62 -56.70
C LYS A 1010 -2.81 -40.27 -55.24
N GLN A 1011 -3.50 -40.89 -54.28
CA GLN A 1011 -3.26 -40.70 -52.84
C GLN A 1011 -2.26 -41.75 -52.34
N THR A 1012 -0.96 -41.46 -52.49
CA THR A 1012 0.14 -42.40 -52.18
C THR A 1012 0.07 -42.93 -50.76
N GLU A 1013 0.03 -42.05 -49.77
CA GLU A 1013 -0.02 -42.38 -48.34
C GLU A 1013 -1.17 -43.35 -47.99
N ILE A 1014 -2.41 -42.96 -48.29
CA ILE A 1014 -3.61 -43.79 -48.06
C ILE A 1014 -3.53 -45.10 -48.85
N SER A 1015 -2.98 -45.08 -50.07
CA SER A 1015 -2.83 -46.30 -50.88
C SER A 1015 -1.75 -47.27 -50.37
N ASN A 1016 -0.74 -46.77 -49.64
CA ASN A 1016 0.26 -47.59 -48.98
C ASN A 1016 -0.33 -48.21 -47.71
N TYR A 1017 -0.89 -47.39 -46.82
CA TYR A 1017 -1.53 -47.86 -45.59
C TYR A 1017 -2.65 -48.88 -45.83
N LEU A 1018 -3.56 -48.63 -46.79
CA LEU A 1018 -4.62 -49.59 -47.13
C LEU A 1018 -4.09 -50.87 -47.80
N ARG A 1019 -2.90 -50.83 -48.42
CA ARG A 1019 -2.22 -52.00 -48.98
C ARG A 1019 -1.57 -52.83 -47.88
N GLU A 1020 -0.89 -52.20 -46.94
CA GLU A 1020 -0.32 -52.83 -45.73
C GLU A 1020 -1.41 -53.52 -44.92
N ARG A 1021 -2.52 -52.84 -44.59
CA ARG A 1021 -3.67 -53.43 -43.89
C ARG A 1021 -4.33 -54.61 -44.64
N LEU A 1022 -4.29 -54.62 -45.98
CA LEU A 1022 -4.72 -55.78 -46.78
C LEU A 1022 -3.73 -56.96 -46.67
N GLN A 1023 -2.43 -56.69 -46.57
CA GLN A 1023 -1.35 -57.68 -46.48
C GLN A 1023 -1.18 -58.27 -45.06
N GLU A 1024 -1.27 -57.46 -44.01
CA GLU A 1024 -1.22 -57.91 -42.60
C GLU A 1024 -2.25 -59.02 -42.32
N SER A 1025 -3.39 -59.01 -43.00
CA SER A 1025 -4.42 -60.05 -42.92
C SER A 1025 -4.04 -61.41 -43.55
N SER A 1026 -2.77 -61.58 -43.97
CA SER A 1026 -2.26 -62.79 -44.64
C SER A 1026 -0.92 -63.34 -44.13
N THR A 1027 -0.25 -62.69 -43.16
CA THR A 1027 1.09 -63.13 -42.69
C THR A 1027 1.25 -63.04 -41.16
N HIS A 1028 0.97 -64.16 -40.48
CA HIS A 1028 1.38 -64.39 -39.08
C HIS A 1028 1.98 -65.80 -38.93
N GLN A 1029 3.29 -65.93 -39.16
CA GLN A 1029 4.11 -66.95 -38.52
C GLN A 1029 5.62 -66.58 -38.59
N VAL A 1030 6.32 -66.75 -37.46
CA VAL A 1030 7.78 -66.86 -37.27
C VAL A 1030 8.65 -65.56 -37.15
N LYS A 1031 8.97 -65.23 -35.88
CA LYS A 1031 10.27 -64.82 -35.26
C LYS A 1031 11.03 -63.55 -35.74
N MET A 1032 11.42 -62.62 -34.83
CA MET A 1032 12.69 -62.55 -34.02
C MET A 1032 13.96 -62.49 -34.90
N GLU A 1033 14.99 -61.67 -34.66
CA GLU A 1033 15.38 -60.75 -33.56
C GLU A 1033 16.51 -59.80 -34.07
N SER A 1034 17.00 -58.86 -33.23
CA SER A 1034 18.27 -58.08 -33.38
C SER A 1034 18.41 -57.12 -34.60
N GLU A 1035 19.32 -56.13 -34.68
CA GLU A 1035 20.30 -55.57 -33.73
C GLU A 1035 20.62 -54.07 -34.06
N VAL A 1036 21.46 -53.46 -33.21
CA VAL A 1036 21.97 -52.06 -33.13
C VAL A 1036 22.41 -51.38 -34.45
N GLY A 1037 22.25 -50.03 -34.53
CA GLY A 1037 23.06 -49.17 -35.43
C GLY A 1037 22.63 -47.69 -35.51
N ASP A 1038 23.52 -46.76 -35.13
CA ASP A 1038 23.34 -45.29 -35.26
C ASP A 1038 23.28 -44.79 -36.71
N ILE A 1039 22.71 -43.59 -36.95
CA ILE A 1039 23.40 -42.42 -37.58
C ILE A 1039 22.43 -41.23 -37.84
N GLN A 1040 22.90 -40.04 -37.42
CA GLN A 1040 22.64 -38.65 -37.88
C GLN A 1040 21.23 -38.07 -38.18
N GLU A 1041 21.07 -36.88 -37.57
CA GLU A 1041 20.64 -35.59 -38.15
C GLU A 1041 19.16 -35.29 -38.54
N ARG A 1042 18.69 -34.24 -37.87
CA ARG A 1042 18.01 -33.06 -38.43
C ARG A 1042 16.82 -33.31 -39.37
N SER A 1043 15.65 -32.96 -38.84
CA SER A 1043 14.99 -31.74 -39.32
C SER A 1043 14.15 -31.07 -38.23
N GLU A 1044 14.15 -29.74 -38.26
CA GLU A 1044 13.11 -28.92 -37.64
C GLU A 1044 11.76 -29.16 -38.36
N PRO A 1045 10.71 -28.46 -37.95
CA PRO A 1045 10.33 -27.41 -38.90
C PRO A 1045 10.28 -26.02 -38.29
N LEU A 1046 11.09 -25.12 -38.88
CA LEU A 1046 10.67 -23.76 -39.22
C LEU A 1046 9.20 -23.81 -39.70
N SER A 1047 8.25 -23.33 -38.90
CA SER A 1047 7.88 -21.92 -38.81
C SER A 1047 7.20 -21.38 -40.07
N THR A 1048 6.10 -20.64 -39.87
CA THR A 1048 5.75 -19.40 -40.62
C THR A 1048 5.36 -19.51 -42.11
N HIS A 1049 4.56 -18.63 -42.74
CA HIS A 1049 3.87 -17.39 -42.36
C HIS A 1049 2.50 -17.34 -43.07
N GLY A 1050 1.49 -16.66 -42.51
CA GLY A 1050 1.13 -15.30 -42.98
C GLY A 1050 -0.09 -15.31 -43.93
N PHE A 1051 -0.57 -14.20 -44.50
CA PHE A 1051 -0.02 -12.83 -44.53
C PHE A 1051 -1.09 -11.85 -45.08
N PHE A 1052 -1.14 -10.62 -44.56
CA PHE A 1052 -1.47 -9.37 -45.30
C PHE A 1052 -0.81 -8.22 -44.47
N LYS A 1053 0.34 -7.58 -44.80
CA LYS A 1053 0.96 -7.07 -46.06
C LYS A 1053 0.16 -5.89 -46.65
N ALA A 1054 0.74 -4.76 -47.12
CA ALA A 1054 2.12 -4.30 -47.34
C ALA A 1054 2.15 -2.72 -47.40
N ASN A 1055 3.19 -1.94 -47.76
CA ASN A 1055 4.36 -2.18 -48.61
C ASN A 1055 5.43 -1.02 -48.64
N LYS A 1056 6.58 -1.29 -49.30
CA LYS A 1056 7.74 -0.43 -49.71
C LYS A 1056 8.77 -0.06 -48.61
N ILE A 1057 10.07 -0.46 -48.63
CA ILE A 1057 11.15 -0.53 -49.68
C ILE A 1057 11.68 0.89 -50.00
N SER A 1058 12.97 1.27 -49.96
CA SER A 1058 14.31 0.60 -50.01
C SER A 1058 15.43 1.51 -49.40
N GLN A 1059 16.73 1.17 -49.23
CA GLN A 1059 17.56 -0.06 -49.00
C GLN A 1059 19.07 0.31 -49.11
N ILE A 1060 20.01 -0.54 -48.64
CA ILE A 1060 21.49 -0.58 -48.89
C ILE A 1060 22.40 0.36 -48.06
N GLY A 1061 23.47 -0.20 -47.46
CA GLY A 1061 24.69 0.52 -47.04
C GLY A 1061 25.41 -0.11 -45.83
N GLU A 1062 26.47 -0.89 -46.06
CA GLU A 1062 27.31 -1.51 -45.00
C GLU A 1062 28.64 -0.70 -44.77
N PRO A 1063 29.64 -1.14 -43.98
CA PRO A 1063 30.31 -0.31 -42.97
C PRO A 1063 31.62 0.37 -43.46
N TYR A 1064 32.28 1.18 -42.62
CA TYR A 1064 33.72 1.09 -42.26
C TYR A 1064 34.23 2.27 -41.39
N GLN A 1065 35.02 1.91 -40.37
CA GLN A 1065 36.19 2.58 -39.75
C GLN A 1065 36.38 4.13 -39.64
N SER A 1066 36.82 4.47 -38.42
CA SER A 1066 37.97 5.34 -38.08
C SER A 1066 37.77 6.82 -37.71
N ASN A 1067 38.32 7.10 -36.52
CA ASN A 1067 39.17 8.22 -36.16
C ASN A 1067 38.62 9.64 -35.88
N ASP A 1068 39.16 10.12 -34.75
CA ASP A 1068 39.70 11.47 -34.50
C ASP A 1068 38.76 12.62 -34.07
N TYR A 1069 39.06 13.12 -32.86
CA TYR A 1069 39.00 14.51 -32.35
C TYR A 1069 37.75 15.38 -32.65
N LYS A 1070 37.21 16.17 -31.71
CA LYS A 1070 37.92 17.02 -30.73
C LYS A 1070 36.97 17.60 -29.67
N MET A 1071 37.54 18.14 -28.60
CA MET A 1071 36.87 19.05 -27.64
C MET A 1071 36.35 20.33 -28.31
N THR A 1072 35.20 20.84 -27.85
CA THR A 1072 34.92 22.19 -27.28
C THR A 1072 33.44 22.22 -26.84
N LEU A 1073 33.10 22.52 -25.58
CA LEU A 1073 32.80 23.87 -25.07
C LEU A 1073 31.73 24.60 -25.89
N ASP A 1074 30.48 24.60 -25.41
CA ASP A 1074 29.96 25.63 -24.49
C ASP A 1074 28.95 25.01 -23.50
#